data_AF-A0A1H0IJH5-F1
#
_entry.id   AF-A0A1H0IJH5-F1
#
_cell.length_a   1.000
_cell.length_b   1.000
_cell.length_c   1.000
_cell.angle_alpha   90.00
_cell.angle_beta   90.00
_cell.angle_gamma   90.00
#
_symmetry.space_group_name_H-M   'P 1'
#
loop_
_entity.id
_entity.type
_entity.pdbx_description
1 polymer ?
#
loop_
_entity_poly.entity_id
_entity_poly.type
_entity_poly.pdbx_seq_one_letter_code
_entity_poly.pdbx_strand_id
1 'polypeptide(L)'
;MPEENLSQAPRHSIRTSRSKRVQRIAISVFTAAVAGGIVVPVASSASAAGATWTNIAVDTYSRTTSGGLGSADLGGAYTTAKGTGSGALSVTGGHGVLEAVQPGTATSVVLTQTSAADVHLQGTVRAPAMAASAFGLYHGLQARRQNDGSAYIGRVRLAPGGALSVSVSRVSGSSDTLLKDVRTNLTAAPGTLVKLAFEVTGTDPVVLSARAWLSGSAEPGWQLTAQDTSPSRITKAGAVGQWDYVSRSSVATTVVVDDFWAAKRLTAGAPVTTPPPAVPPAVTAPATTTHGALPIGTAQYAVPSNAIFVNPNSGNDSGSGTMAAPYRTVTYAVSRAAAGQTVVLRGGTYHESVIVNDRPITIQAYPAEAVWFDGSSAVTGWTKSGSTWVKSGWTKTFDSSIGFSFGQNNSVFLQSGFPMASHPDQVYIDGVQLKQVATAASVVPGTFAVNYASKQLIIGSDPANHQVRATDIEQAIRVNVAGVVLRGFGVRRYGTPMPLMGAVRFNKPGSVENVEIDDVAANALSFSGSNASANHVTVNRAGQMGLHADTADNLVVKNSLFNQNNYEHFNPWIATGGIKITKTRNAVISGNTVINTYGTGIWFDESSVNIRIVGNTVTGNTEAGIETELSDTMTIANNTVTGGKTGIYLFNAGNGKIYNNRLGGSSDQGIWLSQNGRRQANASEPGHDPRYPIPDPTCPWILRNVQIVNNSFGEAPTDHIMVLDKATNVGADSMNITINGNLFSKKVSASDSNLLAWGGTNNQIASRMTSVAQLSAKNAGWRNAESATSTALAGLTTQESAFSSFAVALPADVASAVGVASGTKKIGTF
;
A
#
# COMPACT_ATOMS: atom_id res chain seq x y z
N MET A 1 -1.68 17.35 -6.83
CA MET A 1 -0.56 16.99 -7.74
C MET A 1 -1.06 17.09 -9.18
N PRO A 2 -0.25 17.49 -10.18
CA PRO A 2 -0.70 17.44 -11.56
C PRO A 2 -0.66 15.98 -12.02
N GLU A 3 -1.82 15.32 -12.01
CA GLU A 3 -2.06 13.96 -12.52
C GLU A 3 -2.05 13.89 -14.07
N GLU A 4 -1.45 14.85 -14.77
CA GLU A 4 -1.52 14.96 -16.24
C GLU A 4 -0.64 13.96 -17.01
N ASN A 5 -0.01 12.97 -16.36
CA ASN A 5 0.88 12.02 -17.05
C ASN A 5 0.66 10.53 -16.76
N LEU A 6 -0.52 10.15 -16.24
CA LEU A 6 -0.86 8.75 -15.98
C LEU A 6 -1.89 8.21 -16.98
N SER A 7 -1.52 8.01 -18.25
CA SER A 7 -2.20 7.04 -19.13
C SER A 7 -1.46 6.83 -20.46
N GLN A 8 -0.43 5.99 -20.45
CA GLN A 8 -0.01 5.29 -21.67
C GLN A 8 -0.11 3.78 -21.43
N ALA A 9 -1.28 3.21 -21.73
CA ALA A 9 -1.37 1.80 -22.04
C ALA A 9 -0.84 1.59 -23.47
N PRO A 10 0.19 0.74 -23.69
CA PRO A 10 0.78 0.60 -25.01
C PRO A 10 -0.08 -0.26 -25.94
N ARG A 11 -0.13 0.20 -27.20
CA ARG A 11 -0.81 -0.42 -28.35
C ARG A 11 -0.27 -1.83 -28.63
N HIS A 12 -1.17 -2.79 -28.87
CA HIS A 12 -0.82 -4.08 -29.47
C HIS A 12 -0.79 -3.97 -31.00
N SER A 13 0.38 -4.12 -31.61
CA SER A 13 0.49 -4.61 -32.98
C SER A 13 1.67 -5.58 -33.10
N ILE A 14 1.35 -6.80 -33.54
CA ILE A 14 2.30 -7.87 -33.80
C ILE A 14 2.96 -7.60 -35.15
N ARG A 15 4.29 -7.45 -35.21
CA ARG A 15 5.07 -7.69 -36.43
C ARG A 15 6.50 -8.16 -36.14
N THR A 16 6.88 -9.21 -36.86
CA THR A 16 8.12 -9.98 -36.81
C THR A 16 9.31 -9.28 -37.49
N SER A 17 10.52 -9.35 -36.91
CA SER A 17 11.72 -10.01 -37.50
C SER A 17 13.10 -9.39 -37.15
N ARG A 18 14.02 -10.30 -36.80
CA ARG A 18 15.46 -10.45 -37.16
C ARG A 18 16.51 -9.32 -36.92
N SER A 19 17.38 -9.63 -35.95
CA SER A 19 18.87 -9.63 -35.97
C SER A 19 19.68 -8.40 -36.44
N LYS A 20 20.62 -7.92 -35.59
CA LYS A 20 22.08 -8.19 -35.69
C LYS A 20 22.89 -7.49 -34.57
N ARG A 21 24.02 -8.14 -34.24
CA ARG A 21 25.10 -7.81 -33.27
C ARG A 21 25.81 -6.47 -33.55
N VAL A 22 26.54 -5.92 -32.55
CA VAL A 22 28.04 -5.89 -32.48
C VAL A 22 28.61 -4.92 -31.40
N GLN A 23 29.60 -5.45 -30.63
CA GLN A 23 30.77 -4.89 -29.87
C GLN A 23 30.63 -3.69 -28.91
N ARG A 24 30.99 -3.75 -27.61
CA ARG A 24 32.29 -4.01 -26.89
C ARG A 24 33.40 -2.97 -27.14
N ILE A 25 33.72 -2.16 -26.13
CA ILE A 25 35.08 -1.67 -25.81
C ILE A 25 35.25 -1.67 -24.27
N ALA A 26 36.42 -2.15 -23.82
CA ALA A 26 36.90 -2.26 -22.44
C ALA A 26 38.09 -1.30 -22.20
N ILE A 27 38.72 -1.38 -21.00
CA ILE A 27 40.04 -0.83 -20.53
C ILE A 27 39.87 0.37 -19.56
N SER A 28 40.52 0.50 -18.39
CA SER A 28 41.46 -0.34 -17.62
C SER A 28 41.62 0.16 -16.17
N VAL A 29 42.22 -0.74 -15.39
CA VAL A 29 42.65 -0.77 -13.98
C VAL A 29 43.59 0.37 -13.53
N PHE A 30 43.51 0.76 -12.25
CA PHE A 30 44.65 1.27 -11.48
C PHE A 30 44.69 0.62 -10.09
N THR A 31 45.84 0.07 -9.73
CA THR A 31 46.21 -0.56 -8.46
C THR A 31 46.94 0.43 -7.54
N ALA A 32 46.72 0.35 -6.23
CA ALA A 32 47.69 0.75 -5.20
C ALA A 32 47.48 -0.06 -3.90
N ALA A 33 48.55 -0.74 -3.45
CA ALA A 33 48.75 -1.27 -2.09
C ALA A 33 49.28 -0.11 -1.18
N VAL A 34 49.36 -0.10 0.15
CA VAL A 34 49.78 -1.01 1.24
C VAL A 34 49.23 -0.34 2.53
N ALA A 35 48.80 -0.99 3.63
CA ALA A 35 49.65 -1.42 4.75
C ALA A 35 48.75 -1.86 5.93
N GLY A 36 49.18 -2.89 6.67
CA GLY A 36 48.45 -3.47 7.79
C GLY A 36 48.54 -2.68 9.09
N GLY A 37 47.48 -2.81 9.89
CA GLY A 37 47.45 -2.48 11.31
C GLY A 37 46.60 -3.53 12.03
N ILE A 38 47.22 -4.27 12.94
CA ILE A 38 46.55 -5.20 13.85
C ILE A 38 45.69 -4.36 14.80
N VAL A 39 44.37 -4.56 14.77
CA VAL A 39 43.43 -4.01 15.76
C VAL A 39 42.77 -5.20 16.45
N VAL A 40 42.99 -5.28 17.75
CA VAL A 40 42.33 -6.20 18.69
C VAL A 40 40.81 -6.02 18.56
N PRO A 41 40.00 -7.07 18.33
CA PRO A 41 38.55 -6.91 18.29
C PRO A 41 38.07 -6.68 19.72
N VAL A 42 37.86 -5.41 20.06
CA VAL A 42 36.95 -5.04 21.14
C VAL A 42 35.57 -5.48 20.68
N ALA A 43 34.92 -6.35 21.44
CA ALA A 43 33.57 -6.83 21.16
C ALA A 43 32.64 -5.62 20.97
N SER A 44 32.33 -5.29 19.72
CA SER A 44 31.29 -4.33 19.40
C SER A 44 29.97 -5.07 19.56
N SER A 45 29.23 -4.68 20.59
CA SER A 45 27.85 -5.07 20.77
C SER A 45 27.09 -4.87 19.47
N ALA A 46 26.48 -5.96 19.00
CA ALA A 46 25.67 -5.98 17.79
C ALA A 46 24.62 -4.87 17.83
N SER A 47 24.69 -3.94 16.86
CA SER A 47 23.61 -3.00 16.59
C SER A 47 22.45 -3.79 15.97
N ALA A 48 21.31 -3.79 16.66
CA ALA A 48 20.12 -4.56 16.32
C ALA A 48 19.51 -4.14 14.96
N ALA A 49 19.73 -4.95 13.93
CA ALA A 49 18.93 -4.94 12.70
C ALA A 49 17.56 -5.58 13.00
N GLY A 50 16.48 -4.80 12.91
CA GLY A 50 15.12 -5.28 13.19
C GLY A 50 14.17 -4.26 13.82
N ALA A 51 14.40 -2.96 13.60
CA ALA A 51 13.49 -1.92 14.07
C ALA A 51 12.41 -1.65 13.01
N THR A 52 11.17 -2.04 13.28
CA THR A 52 10.02 -1.56 12.51
C THR A 52 9.74 -0.12 12.94
N TRP A 53 9.71 0.82 11.99
CA TRP A 53 9.48 2.25 12.24
C TRP A 53 8.12 2.65 11.66
N THR A 54 7.35 3.47 12.37
CA THR A 54 6.10 4.04 11.87
C THR A 54 6.16 5.56 11.89
N ASN A 55 5.74 6.22 10.80
CA ASN A 55 5.79 7.67 10.70
C ASN A 55 4.92 8.33 11.78
N ILE A 56 5.48 9.36 12.42
CA ILE A 56 4.82 10.22 13.41
C ILE A 56 4.80 11.69 12.97
N ALA A 57 5.65 12.06 12.00
CA ALA A 57 5.59 13.34 11.32
C ALA A 57 6.03 13.20 9.86
N VAL A 58 5.39 13.95 8.96
CA VAL A 58 5.74 14.09 7.54
C VAL A 58 5.35 15.50 7.11
N ASP A 59 6.23 16.20 6.42
CA ASP A 59 5.96 17.50 5.84
C ASP A 59 6.72 17.66 4.53
N THR A 60 5.97 17.78 3.42
CA THR A 60 6.51 18.07 2.09
C THR A 60 6.48 19.56 1.76
N TYR A 61 6.04 20.42 2.68
CA TYR A 61 5.91 21.87 2.53
C TYR A 61 5.11 22.30 1.28
N SER A 62 4.18 21.47 0.81
CA SER A 62 3.41 21.71 -0.42
C SER A 62 2.42 22.87 -0.31
N ARG A 63 2.16 23.34 0.91
CA ARG A 63 1.23 24.44 1.23
C ARG A 63 1.84 25.82 0.96
N THR A 64 1.05 26.87 1.16
CA THR A 64 1.53 28.26 1.19
C THR A 64 1.00 28.94 2.44
N THR A 65 1.89 29.49 3.26
CA THR A 65 1.55 30.15 4.54
C THR A 65 2.40 31.39 4.75
N SER A 66 1.83 32.41 5.41
CA SER A 66 2.54 33.59 5.89
C SER A 66 2.45 33.68 7.41
N GLY A 67 3.57 33.97 8.08
CA GLY A 67 3.61 34.13 9.55
C GLY A 67 3.74 32.82 10.35
N GLY A 68 4.17 31.72 9.72
CA GLY A 68 4.34 30.42 10.34
C GLY A 68 4.57 29.32 9.32
N LEU A 69 5.06 28.17 9.76
CA LEU A 69 5.07 26.98 8.91
C LEU A 69 3.69 26.33 8.80
N GLY A 70 2.71 26.63 9.67
CA GLY A 70 1.40 25.96 9.63
C GLY A 70 1.47 24.53 10.16
N SER A 71 0.66 23.62 9.61
CA SER A 71 0.65 22.20 10.01
C SER A 71 1.39 21.33 9.01
N ALA A 72 2.18 20.39 9.54
CA ALA A 72 2.77 19.30 8.76
C ALA A 72 1.66 18.39 8.19
N ASP A 73 1.95 17.69 7.09
CA ASP A 73 1.04 16.71 6.47
C ASP A 73 0.70 15.56 7.43
N LEU A 74 1.64 15.21 8.32
CA LEU A 74 1.47 14.35 9.48
C LEU A 74 2.26 14.95 10.67
N GLY A 75 1.71 14.89 11.88
CA GLY A 75 2.39 15.32 13.11
C GLY A 75 1.89 16.63 13.73
N GLY A 76 0.91 17.30 13.11
CA GLY A 76 0.19 18.43 13.69
C GLY A 76 0.77 19.80 13.34
N ALA A 77 0.36 20.83 14.10
CA ALA A 77 0.80 22.20 13.89
C ALA A 77 2.24 22.43 14.38
N TYR A 78 3.05 23.12 13.58
CA TYR A 78 4.32 23.64 14.06
C TYR A 78 4.07 24.73 15.10
N THR A 79 4.72 24.57 16.23
CA THR A 79 4.86 25.62 17.23
C THR A 79 6.27 26.14 17.20
N THR A 80 6.42 27.46 17.15
CA THR A 80 7.74 28.08 17.29
C THR A 80 8.08 28.14 18.77
N ALA A 81 9.10 27.40 19.19
CA ALA A 81 9.55 27.48 20.57
C ALA A 81 10.18 28.86 20.80
N LYS A 82 9.56 29.68 21.67
CA LYS A 82 9.97 31.07 21.94
C LYS A 82 11.43 31.12 22.42
N GLY A 83 12.29 31.73 21.62
CA GLY A 83 13.69 31.98 21.94
C GLY A 83 14.44 32.60 20.76
N THR A 84 14.57 33.93 20.79
CA THR A 84 15.55 34.77 20.06
C THR A 84 15.61 34.68 18.52
N GLY A 85 15.08 35.73 17.86
CA GLY A 85 15.51 36.12 16.51
C GLY A 85 14.70 35.58 15.33
N SER A 86 13.46 35.11 15.54
CA SER A 86 12.64 34.51 14.49
C SER A 86 12.40 35.50 13.35
N GLY A 87 13.10 35.25 12.25
CA GLY A 87 12.66 35.57 10.92
C GLY A 87 11.19 35.30 10.67
N ALA A 88 10.60 35.97 9.67
CA ALA A 88 9.30 35.57 9.20
C ALA A 88 9.38 34.10 8.75
N LEU A 89 8.55 33.26 9.35
CA LEU A 89 8.32 31.88 8.92
C LEU A 89 7.26 31.89 7.83
N SER A 90 7.50 31.16 6.76
CA SER A 90 6.52 30.99 5.69
C SER A 90 6.70 29.62 5.04
N VAL A 91 5.68 29.21 4.31
CA VAL A 91 5.82 28.16 3.31
C VAL A 91 5.50 28.80 1.97
N THR A 92 6.41 28.69 1.00
CA THR A 92 6.23 29.28 -0.34
C THR A 92 6.98 28.47 -1.38
N GLY A 93 6.39 28.29 -2.56
CA GLY A 93 7.01 27.55 -3.66
C GLY A 93 7.33 26.09 -3.34
N GLY A 94 6.61 25.45 -2.40
CA GLY A 94 6.86 24.06 -2.00
C GLY A 94 7.96 23.89 -0.95
N HIS A 95 8.40 24.97 -0.29
CA HIS A 95 9.48 24.93 0.69
C HIS A 95 9.11 25.68 1.96
N GLY A 96 9.56 25.17 3.10
CA GLY A 96 9.58 25.93 4.35
C GLY A 96 10.69 26.98 4.32
N VAL A 97 10.38 28.20 4.72
CA VAL A 97 11.33 29.33 4.68
C VAL A 97 11.40 29.99 6.05
N LEU A 98 12.63 30.12 6.55
CA LEU A 98 12.99 30.90 7.72
C LEU A 98 13.77 32.12 7.23
N GLU A 99 13.11 33.27 7.09
CA GLU A 99 13.72 34.46 6.50
C GLU A 99 14.70 35.14 7.46
N ALA A 100 15.91 35.47 7.03
CA ALA A 100 16.84 36.30 7.82
C ALA A 100 17.09 35.81 9.28
N VAL A 101 17.39 34.51 9.46
CA VAL A 101 17.86 33.97 10.76
C VAL A 101 19.12 34.74 11.16
N GLN A 102 19.07 35.40 12.33
CA GLN A 102 20.10 36.36 12.74
C GLN A 102 21.37 35.66 13.28
N PRO A 103 22.57 36.22 13.07
CA PRO A 103 23.80 35.68 13.62
C PRO A 103 23.74 35.55 15.15
N GLY A 104 24.18 34.41 15.67
CA GLY A 104 24.16 34.09 17.09
C GLY A 104 22.80 33.68 17.65
N THR A 105 21.79 33.49 16.79
CA THR A 105 20.44 33.09 17.19
C THR A 105 20.04 31.75 16.59
N ALA A 106 19.17 31.03 17.29
CA ALA A 106 18.59 29.78 16.83
C ALA A 106 17.08 29.92 16.68
N THR A 107 16.52 29.36 15.61
CA THR A 107 15.07 29.21 15.42
C THR A 107 14.70 27.75 15.58
N SER A 108 13.62 27.47 16.30
CA SER A 108 13.15 26.10 16.56
C SER A 108 11.66 26.00 16.28
N VAL A 109 11.30 25.04 15.44
CA VAL A 109 9.91 24.75 15.04
C VAL A 109 9.61 23.29 15.40
N VAL A 110 8.60 23.10 16.24
CA VAL A 110 8.36 21.82 16.94
C VAL A 110 6.93 21.36 16.72
N LEU A 111 6.79 20.08 16.38
CA LEU A 111 5.50 19.39 16.27
C LEU A 111 5.13 18.80 17.63
N THR A 112 4.57 19.62 18.51
CA THR A 112 4.30 19.29 19.93
C THR A 112 3.27 18.17 20.12
N GLN A 113 2.52 17.83 19.08
CA GLN A 113 1.56 16.70 19.09
C GLN A 113 2.24 15.34 18.88
N THR A 114 3.53 15.33 18.53
CA THR A 114 4.32 14.10 18.44
C THR A 114 4.94 13.75 19.79
N SER A 115 5.14 12.46 20.06
CA SER A 115 5.90 12.00 21.22
C SER A 115 6.47 10.61 20.99
N ALA A 116 7.80 10.49 21.03
CA ALA A 116 8.49 9.20 20.91
C ALA A 116 9.84 9.20 21.62
N ALA A 117 10.23 8.03 22.15
CA ALA A 117 11.55 7.81 22.75
C ALA A 117 12.54 7.36 21.67
N ASP A 118 12.26 6.25 20.97
CA ASP A 118 13.09 5.82 19.87
C ASP A 118 12.59 6.47 18.57
N VAL A 119 13.40 7.33 17.96
CA VAL A 119 13.01 8.19 16.82
C VAL A 119 14.05 8.11 15.70
N HIS A 120 13.58 7.97 14.46
CA HIS A 120 14.35 8.16 13.24
C HIS A 120 13.80 9.38 12.51
N LEU A 121 14.64 10.35 12.18
CA LEU A 121 14.26 11.61 11.53
C LEU A 121 15.07 11.82 10.27
N GLN A 122 14.48 12.50 9.30
CA GLN A 122 15.19 13.09 8.17
C GLN A 122 14.64 14.49 7.87
N GLY A 123 15.50 15.36 7.39
CA GLY A 123 15.10 16.63 6.79
C GLY A 123 16.10 17.10 5.75
N THR A 124 15.64 17.99 4.87
CA THR A 124 16.43 18.51 3.76
C THR A 124 16.52 20.03 3.84
N VAL A 125 17.75 20.56 3.76
CA VAL A 125 18.04 22.01 3.73
C VAL A 125 18.74 22.39 2.43
N ARG A 126 18.38 23.54 1.87
CA ARG A 126 19.06 24.12 0.71
C ARG A 126 20.27 24.95 1.17
N ALA A 127 21.44 24.66 0.62
CA ALA A 127 22.65 25.41 0.89
C ALA A 127 22.49 26.88 0.43
N PRO A 128 22.63 27.88 1.33
CA PRO A 128 22.51 29.28 0.95
C PRO A 128 23.78 29.78 0.24
N ALA A 129 23.78 31.05 -0.17
CA ALA A 129 25.03 31.73 -0.51
C ALA A 129 25.91 31.86 0.75
N MET A 130 27.18 31.49 0.64
CA MET A 130 28.10 31.41 1.78
C MET A 130 29.27 32.37 1.56
N ALA A 131 29.52 33.27 2.51
CA ALA A 131 30.66 34.18 2.45
C ALA A 131 31.98 33.39 2.58
N ALA A 132 33.00 33.79 1.80
CA ALA A 132 34.23 33.03 1.65
C ALA A 132 35.12 32.99 2.91
N SER A 133 35.05 34.00 3.79
CA SER A 133 35.94 34.14 4.94
C SER A 133 35.31 33.78 6.30
N ALA A 134 33.97 33.88 6.44
CA ALA A 134 33.27 33.56 7.68
C ALA A 134 31.79 33.21 7.41
N PHE A 135 31.41 31.96 7.69
CA PHE A 135 30.06 31.43 7.52
C PHE A 135 29.85 30.18 8.41
N GLY A 136 28.63 30.01 8.90
CA GLY A 136 28.23 28.82 9.65
C GLY A 136 26.72 28.74 9.78
N LEU A 137 26.07 27.96 8.92
CA LEU A 137 24.67 27.55 9.09
C LEU A 137 24.65 26.14 9.68
N TYR A 138 23.85 25.94 10.72
CA TYR A 138 23.58 24.64 11.32
C TYR A 138 22.11 24.36 11.12
N HIS A 139 21.80 23.37 10.29
CA HIS A 139 20.46 22.80 10.20
C HIS A 139 20.41 21.54 11.07
N GLY A 140 19.37 21.41 11.89
CA GLY A 140 19.27 20.37 12.90
C GLY A 140 17.87 19.77 13.01
N LEU A 141 17.85 18.47 13.33
CA LEU A 141 16.65 17.69 13.64
C LEU A 141 16.61 17.44 15.14
N GLN A 142 15.49 17.78 15.78
CA GLN A 142 15.29 17.62 17.21
C GLN A 142 14.52 16.34 17.51
N ALA A 143 15.05 15.53 18.42
CA ALA A 143 14.42 14.32 18.94
C ALA A 143 14.25 14.42 20.46
N ARG A 144 13.20 13.78 20.99
CA ARG A 144 12.84 13.78 22.43
C ARG A 144 12.70 15.20 23.00
N ARG A 145 12.19 16.16 22.24
CA ARG A 145 12.00 17.54 22.70
C ARG A 145 11.01 17.58 23.87
N GLN A 146 11.46 18.09 25.01
CA GLN A 146 10.68 18.22 26.23
C GLN A 146 10.14 19.65 26.40
N ASN A 147 9.15 19.80 27.29
CA ASN A 147 8.51 21.08 27.59
C ASN A 147 9.47 22.10 28.23
N ASP A 148 10.52 21.65 28.92
CA ASP A 148 11.57 22.51 29.50
C ASP A 148 12.61 22.98 28.48
N GLY A 149 12.46 22.60 27.20
CA GLY A 149 13.38 22.95 26.12
C GLY A 149 14.49 21.94 25.89
N SER A 150 14.66 20.93 26.75
CA SER A 150 15.67 19.90 26.55
C SER A 150 15.37 19.02 25.33
N ALA A 151 16.40 18.64 24.58
CA ALA A 151 16.29 17.80 23.40
C ALA A 151 17.64 17.17 23.02
N TYR A 152 17.60 16.14 22.20
CA TYR A 152 18.76 15.75 21.39
C TYR A 152 18.67 16.40 20.02
N ILE A 153 19.80 16.87 19.48
CA ILE A 153 19.85 17.51 18.16
C ILE A 153 20.94 16.85 17.31
N GLY A 154 20.54 16.29 16.16
CA GLY A 154 21.46 15.90 15.09
C GLY A 154 21.54 17.01 14.06
N ARG A 155 22.74 17.36 13.61
CA ARG A 155 23.00 18.56 12.82
C ARG A 155 23.86 18.27 11.61
N VAL A 156 23.62 19.03 10.55
CA VAL A 156 24.60 19.30 9.50
C VAL A 156 25.01 20.76 9.57
N ARG A 157 26.32 21.03 9.55
CA ARG A 157 26.89 22.36 9.47
C ARG A 157 27.42 22.61 8.06
N LEU A 158 27.04 23.74 7.47
CA LEU A 158 27.65 24.31 6.28
C LEU A 158 28.66 25.39 6.70
N ALA A 159 29.93 25.18 6.38
CA ALA A 159 31.03 26.10 6.69
C ALA A 159 31.39 27.00 5.48
N PRO A 160 32.35 27.95 5.60
CA PRO A 160 32.80 28.73 4.45
C PRO A 160 33.24 27.81 3.30
N GLY A 161 32.85 28.16 2.07
CA GLY A 161 33.11 27.34 0.88
C GLY A 161 32.26 26.07 0.76
N GLY A 162 31.29 25.84 1.65
CA GLY A 162 30.31 24.75 1.54
C GLY A 162 30.69 23.42 2.17
N ALA A 163 31.84 23.34 2.85
CA ALA A 163 32.27 22.12 3.51
C ALA A 163 31.27 21.67 4.60
N LEU A 164 30.93 20.38 4.62
CA LEU A 164 29.94 19.81 5.52
C LEU A 164 30.58 19.05 6.70
N SER A 165 30.02 19.26 7.90
CA SER A 165 30.26 18.39 9.06
C SER A 165 28.93 17.98 9.70
N VAL A 166 28.87 16.78 10.24
CA VAL A 166 27.70 16.26 10.96
C VAL A 166 28.02 16.19 12.45
N SER A 167 27.09 16.55 13.32
CA SER A 167 27.26 16.47 14.77
C SER A 167 25.99 16.08 15.49
N VAL A 168 26.12 15.54 16.71
CA VAL A 168 25.02 15.26 17.61
C VAL A 168 25.30 15.84 19.00
N SER A 169 24.28 16.41 19.63
CA SER A 169 24.40 17.04 20.93
C SER A 169 23.16 16.82 21.81
N ARG A 170 23.32 17.08 23.10
CA ARG A 170 22.23 17.20 24.06
C ARG A 170 22.07 18.65 24.49
N VAL A 171 20.86 19.19 24.35
CA VAL A 171 20.47 20.50 24.88
C VAL A 171 19.73 20.33 26.20
N SER A 172 20.11 21.13 27.20
CA SER A 172 19.40 21.26 28.47
C SER A 172 19.47 22.71 28.94
N GLY A 173 18.31 23.37 29.05
CA GLY A 173 18.24 24.83 29.26
C GLY A 173 18.98 25.59 28.15
N SER A 174 19.91 26.47 28.52
CA SER A 174 20.78 27.20 27.58
C SER A 174 22.08 26.46 27.23
N SER A 175 22.29 25.25 27.75
CA SER A 175 23.51 24.48 27.53
C SER A 175 23.33 23.52 26.36
N ASP A 176 24.27 23.57 25.41
CA ASP A 176 24.37 22.63 24.30
C ASP A 176 25.65 21.79 24.45
N THR A 177 25.49 20.55 24.89
CA THR A 177 26.60 19.62 25.12
C THR A 177 26.85 18.80 23.86
N LEU A 178 27.92 19.11 23.12
CA LEU A 178 28.35 18.31 21.97
C LEU A 178 28.76 16.90 22.43
N LEU A 179 28.18 15.88 21.82
CA LEU A 179 28.50 14.48 22.12
C LEU A 179 29.50 13.90 21.12
N LYS A 180 29.31 14.22 19.83
CA LYS A 180 30.23 13.82 18.76
C LYS A 180 30.03 14.68 17.53
N ASP A 181 31.12 14.97 16.83
CA ASP A 181 31.12 15.55 15.49
C ASP A 181 32.09 14.83 14.56
N VAL A 182 31.78 14.86 13.26
CA VAL A 182 32.62 14.33 12.20
C VAL A 182 32.58 15.29 11.01
N ARG A 183 33.76 15.65 10.50
CA ARG A 183 33.88 16.35 9.22
C ARG A 183 33.68 15.35 8.08
N THR A 184 32.77 15.66 7.16
CA THR A 184 32.56 14.84 5.97
C THR A 184 33.55 15.24 4.86
N ASN A 185 33.65 14.43 3.82
CA ASN A 185 34.35 14.78 2.58
C ASN A 185 33.46 15.54 1.57
N LEU A 186 32.27 15.99 1.99
CA LEU A 186 31.29 16.62 1.12
C LEU A 186 31.42 18.16 1.16
N THR A 187 31.18 18.76 0.00
CA THR A 187 31.10 20.20 -0.19
C THR A 187 29.81 20.52 -0.96
N ALA A 188 28.94 21.34 -0.40
CA ALA A 188 27.70 21.79 -1.04
C ALA A 188 27.91 23.14 -1.74
N ALA A 189 27.61 23.23 -3.03
CA ALA A 189 27.52 24.52 -3.71
C ALA A 189 26.22 25.25 -3.33
N PRO A 190 26.14 26.60 -3.40
CA PRO A 190 24.89 27.32 -3.19
C PRO A 190 23.74 26.77 -4.06
N GLY A 191 22.56 26.62 -3.47
CA GLY A 191 21.38 26.03 -4.10
C GLY A 191 21.29 24.50 -4.02
N THR A 192 22.37 23.81 -3.63
CA THR A 192 22.36 22.34 -3.48
C THR A 192 21.49 21.92 -2.30
N LEU A 193 20.67 20.89 -2.48
CA LEU A 193 19.91 20.28 -1.38
C LEU A 193 20.79 19.31 -0.59
N VAL A 194 20.85 19.49 0.72
CA VAL A 194 21.59 18.67 1.67
C VAL A 194 20.59 17.92 2.55
N LYS A 195 20.62 16.59 2.48
CA LYS A 195 19.80 15.71 3.31
C LYS A 195 20.53 15.39 4.60
N LEU A 196 19.82 15.39 5.72
CA LEU A 196 20.30 15.02 7.04
C LEU A 196 19.38 13.94 7.60
N ALA A 197 19.93 12.84 8.09
CA ALA A 197 19.21 11.84 8.88
C ALA A 197 19.78 11.76 10.29
N PHE A 198 18.90 11.56 11.27
CA PHE A 198 19.23 11.51 12.69
C PHE A 198 18.40 10.46 13.40
N GLU A 199 19.03 9.55 14.14
CA GLU A 199 18.37 8.50 14.89
C GLU A 199 18.75 8.57 16.37
N VAL A 200 17.77 8.43 17.26
CA VAL A 200 17.93 8.32 18.70
C VAL A 200 17.24 7.06 19.18
N THR A 201 17.97 6.15 19.82
CA THR A 201 17.42 4.89 20.34
C THR A 201 17.92 4.58 21.76
N GLY A 202 17.15 3.78 22.49
CA GLY A 202 17.54 3.29 23.81
C GLY A 202 17.40 4.32 24.94
N THR A 203 17.54 3.85 26.18
CA THR A 203 17.42 4.67 27.39
C THR A 203 18.67 4.60 28.27
N ASP A 204 19.50 3.57 28.11
CA ASP A 204 20.75 3.40 28.86
C ASP A 204 21.72 2.45 28.13
N PRO A 205 22.69 2.96 27.33
CA PRO A 205 22.83 4.35 26.93
C PRO A 205 21.68 4.80 26.02
N VAL A 206 21.51 6.12 25.87
CA VAL A 206 20.83 6.68 24.70
C VAL A 206 21.84 6.70 23.55
N VAL A 207 21.55 6.03 22.45
CA VAL A 207 22.40 5.97 21.25
C VAL A 207 21.93 6.99 20.23
N LEU A 208 22.86 7.77 19.69
CA LEU A 208 22.60 8.85 18.73
C LEU A 208 23.42 8.62 17.46
N SER A 209 22.77 8.51 16.31
CA SER A 209 23.42 8.32 15.01
C SER A 209 23.01 9.40 14.03
N ALA A 210 23.96 9.93 13.25
CA ALA A 210 23.66 10.95 12.25
C ALA A 210 24.48 10.76 10.96
N ARG A 211 23.90 11.19 9.84
CA ARG A 211 24.54 11.22 8.51
C ARG A 211 23.95 12.32 7.65
N ALA A 212 24.74 12.86 6.73
CA ALA A 212 24.30 13.82 5.74
C ALA A 212 24.88 13.51 4.36
N TRP A 213 24.13 13.86 3.31
CA TRP A 213 24.53 13.68 1.92
C TRP A 213 23.88 14.71 1.00
N LEU A 214 24.45 14.91 -0.18
CA LEU A 214 23.88 15.79 -1.19
C LEU A 214 22.75 15.07 -1.94
N SER A 215 21.65 15.77 -2.22
CA SER A 215 20.54 15.21 -3.00
C SER A 215 21.02 14.76 -4.38
N GLY A 216 20.54 13.61 -4.84
CA GLY A 216 21.01 12.93 -6.06
C GLY A 216 22.22 12.00 -5.86
N SER A 217 22.84 11.98 -4.67
CA SER A 217 23.87 11.01 -4.31
C SER A 217 23.29 9.83 -3.52
N ALA A 218 23.98 8.69 -3.54
CA ALA A 218 23.62 7.55 -2.71
C ALA A 218 23.69 7.92 -1.21
N GLU A 219 22.72 7.43 -0.44
CA GLU A 219 22.68 7.63 1.00
C GLU A 219 23.82 6.83 1.67
N PRO A 220 24.70 7.49 2.47
CA PRO A 220 25.81 6.82 3.11
C PRO A 220 25.35 6.01 4.33
N GLY A 221 26.21 5.13 4.85
CA GLY A 221 26.04 4.61 6.20
C GLY A 221 26.06 5.73 7.26
N TRP A 222 25.75 5.40 8.51
CA TRP A 222 25.88 6.35 9.62
C TRP A 222 27.31 6.90 9.70
N GLN A 223 27.46 8.20 9.52
CA GLN A 223 28.77 8.86 9.51
C GLN A 223 29.29 9.09 10.92
N LEU A 224 28.38 9.17 11.90
CA LEU A 224 28.72 9.13 13.31
C LEU A 224 27.67 8.37 14.12
N THR A 225 28.12 7.73 15.20
CA THR A 225 27.31 7.20 16.30
C THR A 225 27.96 7.60 17.62
N ALA A 226 27.16 8.08 18.57
CA ALA A 226 27.53 8.45 19.93
C ALA A 226 26.61 7.77 20.95
N GLN A 227 27.06 7.68 22.20
CA GLN A 227 26.28 7.14 23.31
C GLN A 227 26.26 8.18 24.44
N ASP A 228 25.07 8.56 24.91
CA ASP A 228 24.90 9.37 26.12
C ASP A 228 24.56 8.43 27.30
N THR A 229 25.59 8.13 28.09
CA THR A 229 25.50 7.37 29.35
C THR A 229 25.35 8.28 30.57
N SER A 230 25.34 9.60 30.38
CA SER A 230 25.40 10.52 31.52
C SER A 230 24.10 10.50 32.35
N PRO A 231 24.15 10.92 33.62
CA PRO A 231 22.94 11.07 34.44
C PRO A 231 21.92 12.07 33.89
N SER A 232 22.36 12.99 33.03
CA SER A 232 21.52 14.04 32.43
C SER A 232 20.94 13.65 31.06
N ARG A 233 21.10 12.40 30.63
CA ARG A 233 20.58 11.90 29.35
C ARG A 233 19.04 11.99 29.32
N ILE A 234 18.47 12.29 28.15
CA ILE A 234 17.02 12.46 27.98
C ILE A 234 16.42 11.09 27.67
N THR A 235 15.88 10.41 28.67
CA THR A 235 15.28 9.08 28.53
C THR A 235 13.79 9.12 28.19
N LYS A 236 13.10 10.22 28.50
CA LYS A 236 11.67 10.39 28.24
C LYS A 236 11.40 10.57 26.75
N ALA A 237 10.29 10.01 26.29
CA ALA A 237 9.74 10.32 24.98
C ALA A 237 9.44 11.83 24.88
N GLY A 238 9.57 12.39 23.68
CA GLY A 238 9.27 13.80 23.47
C GLY A 238 9.00 14.11 22.01
N ALA A 239 8.66 15.37 21.75
CA ALA A 239 8.29 15.84 20.42
C ALA A 239 9.48 15.84 19.46
N VAL A 240 9.17 15.93 18.17
CA VAL A 240 10.14 16.11 17.09
C VAL A 240 10.03 17.51 16.48
N GLY A 241 11.10 17.98 15.85
CA GLY A 241 11.11 19.30 15.22
C GLY A 241 12.39 19.60 14.46
N GLN A 242 12.47 20.81 13.92
CA GLN A 242 13.65 21.36 13.27
C GLN A 242 14.23 22.51 14.10
N TRP A 243 15.54 22.69 13.96
CA TRP A 243 16.33 23.68 14.67
C TRP A 243 17.39 24.23 13.74
N ASP A 244 17.44 25.55 13.58
CA ASP A 244 18.39 26.22 12.68
C ASP A 244 19.13 27.31 13.43
N TYR A 245 20.46 27.33 13.31
CA TYR A 245 21.32 28.32 13.96
C TYR A 245 22.33 28.89 12.98
N VAL A 246 22.52 30.21 13.03
CA VAL A 246 23.51 30.92 12.25
C VAL A 246 24.62 31.43 13.18
N SER A 247 25.88 31.10 12.89
CA SER A 247 27.03 31.51 13.71
C SER A 247 27.14 33.03 13.84
N ARG A 248 27.59 33.52 15.01
CA ARG A 248 27.83 34.96 15.27
C ARG A 248 28.76 35.65 14.27
N SER A 249 29.69 34.90 13.69
CA SER A 249 30.63 35.38 12.67
C SER A 249 30.03 35.43 11.25
N SER A 250 28.77 35.02 11.08
CA SER A 250 28.06 35.02 9.79
C SER A 250 27.18 36.25 9.64
N VAL A 251 26.55 36.38 8.48
CA VAL A 251 25.49 37.36 8.21
C VAL A 251 24.11 36.73 8.38
N ALA A 252 23.08 37.55 8.54
CA ALA A 252 21.69 37.06 8.56
C ALA A 252 21.41 36.24 7.29
N THR A 253 20.85 35.05 7.47
CA THR A 253 20.74 34.05 6.41
C THR A 253 19.31 33.52 6.33
N THR A 254 18.75 33.48 5.12
CA THR A 254 17.48 32.78 4.86
C THR A 254 17.75 31.29 4.76
N VAL A 255 17.05 30.50 5.56
CA VAL A 255 17.11 29.04 5.53
C VAL A 255 15.89 28.52 4.79
N VAL A 256 16.12 27.66 3.81
CA VAL A 256 15.06 27.02 3.01
C VAL A 256 15.14 25.52 3.22
N VAL A 257 14.03 24.92 3.63
CA VAL A 257 13.88 23.48 3.88
C VAL A 257 12.85 22.87 2.93
N ASP A 258 13.06 21.63 2.54
CA ASP A 258 12.34 20.99 1.42
C ASP A 258 11.44 19.82 1.84
N ASP A 259 11.96 18.93 2.68
CA ASP A 259 11.18 17.83 3.26
C ASP A 259 11.56 17.64 4.73
N PHE A 260 10.63 17.12 5.51
CA PHE A 260 10.84 16.66 6.87
C PHE A 260 10.00 15.42 7.15
N TRP A 261 10.58 14.38 7.75
CA TRP A 261 9.80 13.28 8.30
C TRP A 261 10.45 12.73 9.56
N ALA A 262 9.62 12.12 10.40
CA ALA A 262 10.06 11.40 11.58
C ALA A 262 9.21 10.14 11.78
N ALA A 263 9.83 9.07 12.24
CA ALA A 263 9.18 7.83 12.62
C ALA A 263 9.60 7.41 14.03
N LYS A 264 8.69 6.72 14.73
CA LYS A 264 8.98 6.07 16.01
C LYS A 264 9.23 4.59 15.83
N ARG A 265 10.12 4.02 16.64
CA ARG A 265 10.38 2.58 16.67
C ARG A 265 9.23 1.87 17.37
N LEU A 266 8.74 0.79 16.77
CA LEU A 266 7.83 -0.12 17.44
C LEU A 266 8.63 -0.93 18.46
N THR A 267 8.23 -0.88 19.72
CA THR A 267 8.89 -1.65 20.79
C THR A 267 8.48 -3.11 20.66
N ALA A 268 9.44 -4.01 20.44
CA ALA A 268 9.21 -5.44 20.58
C ALA A 268 8.84 -5.74 22.05
N GLY A 269 7.69 -6.35 22.29
CA GLY A 269 7.30 -6.78 23.64
C GLY A 269 8.32 -7.77 24.23
N ALA A 270 8.52 -7.70 25.55
CA ALA A 270 9.45 -8.57 26.29
C ALA A 270 9.17 -10.08 26.05
N PRO A 271 10.20 -10.94 26.12
CA PRO A 271 10.06 -12.37 25.84
C PRO A 271 9.24 -13.04 26.96
N VAL A 272 8.00 -13.39 26.65
CA VAL A 272 7.20 -14.31 27.46
C VAL A 272 7.74 -15.71 27.20
N THR A 273 8.16 -16.44 28.24
CA THR A 273 8.41 -17.88 28.14
C THR A 273 7.14 -18.54 27.64
N THR A 274 7.17 -19.07 26.42
CA THR A 274 6.00 -19.60 25.71
C THR A 274 5.68 -21.02 26.17
N PRO A 275 4.54 -21.27 26.86
CA PRO A 275 3.70 -22.39 26.46
C PRO A 275 3.29 -22.19 24.98
N PRO A 276 2.89 -23.26 24.27
CA PRO A 276 2.58 -23.22 22.84
C PRO A 276 1.68 -22.01 22.49
N PRO A 277 1.92 -21.38 21.33
CA PRO A 277 1.40 -20.04 21.03
C PRO A 277 -0.10 -19.99 21.25
N ALA A 278 -0.52 -19.19 22.24
CA ALA A 278 -1.89 -18.74 22.32
C ALA A 278 -2.13 -17.82 21.12
N VAL A 279 -3.06 -18.24 20.28
CA VAL A 279 -3.66 -17.51 19.17
C VAL A 279 -3.79 -16.02 19.54
N PRO A 280 -3.42 -15.08 18.65
CA PRO A 280 -3.60 -13.64 18.88
C PRO A 280 -5.01 -13.35 19.41
N PRO A 281 -5.21 -12.40 20.34
CA PRO A 281 -6.55 -11.96 20.65
C PRO A 281 -7.17 -11.51 19.34
N ALA A 282 -8.30 -12.13 18.98
CA ALA A 282 -9.12 -11.68 17.88
C ALA A 282 -9.25 -10.16 18.02
N VAL A 283 -8.85 -9.42 16.99
CA VAL A 283 -9.56 -8.18 16.72
C VAL A 283 -11.00 -8.64 16.61
N THR A 284 -11.83 -8.28 17.58
CA THR A 284 -13.26 -8.47 17.43
C THR A 284 -13.60 -7.72 16.16
N ALA A 285 -13.72 -8.48 15.07
CA ALA A 285 -14.56 -8.13 13.96
C ALA A 285 -15.87 -7.58 14.56
N PRO A 286 -16.53 -6.63 13.89
CA PRO A 286 -17.93 -6.35 14.21
C PRO A 286 -18.60 -7.70 14.43
N ALA A 287 -19.17 -7.89 15.63
CA ALA A 287 -19.69 -9.19 16.03
C ALA A 287 -20.58 -9.70 14.89
N THR A 288 -20.20 -10.88 14.36
CA THR A 288 -20.69 -11.60 13.16
C THR A 288 -20.09 -11.22 11.80
N THR A 289 -19.05 -11.90 11.30
CA THR A 289 -18.90 -12.14 9.84
C THR A 289 -18.13 -13.43 9.51
N THR A 290 -18.79 -14.35 8.82
CA THR A 290 -18.32 -15.62 8.22
C THR A 290 -17.54 -15.41 6.91
N HIS A 291 -16.69 -14.38 6.80
CA HIS A 291 -16.05 -14.01 5.53
C HIS A 291 -14.66 -14.63 5.39
N GLY A 292 -14.36 -15.13 4.18
CA GLY A 292 -13.14 -15.89 3.87
C GLY A 292 -13.40 -17.39 3.75
N ALA A 293 -12.37 -18.13 3.36
CA ALA A 293 -12.39 -19.58 3.32
C ALA A 293 -12.50 -20.17 4.73
N LEU A 294 -13.11 -21.35 4.81
CA LEU A 294 -13.01 -22.21 5.98
C LEU A 294 -11.52 -22.49 6.30
N PRO A 295 -11.14 -22.61 7.59
CA PRO A 295 -9.78 -23.02 7.94
C PRO A 295 -9.39 -24.31 7.23
N ILE A 296 -8.19 -24.37 6.66
CA ILE A 296 -7.72 -25.55 5.92
C ILE A 296 -7.81 -26.81 6.78
N GLY A 297 -8.43 -27.85 6.22
CA GLY A 297 -8.68 -29.12 6.90
C GLY A 297 -10.00 -29.19 7.67
N THR A 298 -10.87 -28.18 7.61
CA THR A 298 -12.18 -28.21 8.28
C THR A 298 -13.37 -28.46 7.35
N ALA A 299 -13.18 -28.26 6.04
CA ALA A 299 -14.25 -28.42 5.05
C ALA A 299 -14.78 -29.87 4.98
N GLN A 300 -16.10 -30.02 4.90
CA GLN A 300 -16.81 -31.31 4.93
C GLN A 300 -17.50 -31.61 3.59
N TYR A 301 -16.74 -31.67 2.50
CA TYR A 301 -17.33 -32.01 1.20
C TYR A 301 -17.62 -33.51 1.09
N ALA A 302 -18.84 -33.85 0.68
CA ALA A 302 -19.20 -35.22 0.37
C ALA A 302 -18.28 -35.79 -0.73
N VAL A 303 -17.95 -37.08 -0.61
CA VAL A 303 -17.13 -37.82 -1.58
C VAL A 303 -18.08 -38.57 -2.53
N PRO A 304 -18.13 -38.21 -3.83
CA PRO A 304 -18.96 -38.93 -4.79
C PRO A 304 -18.51 -40.39 -4.95
N SER A 305 -19.44 -41.30 -5.21
CA SER A 305 -19.15 -42.73 -5.41
C SER A 305 -18.24 -43.00 -6.62
N ASN A 306 -18.24 -42.10 -7.61
CA ASN A 306 -17.40 -42.16 -8.80
C ASN A 306 -16.16 -41.24 -8.70
N ALA A 307 -15.73 -40.85 -7.49
CA ALA A 307 -14.57 -40.01 -7.28
C ALA A 307 -13.25 -40.70 -7.65
N ILE A 308 -12.28 -39.90 -8.08
CA ILE A 308 -10.88 -40.30 -8.24
C ILE A 308 -10.08 -39.71 -7.08
N PHE A 309 -9.26 -40.52 -6.42
CA PHE A 309 -8.49 -40.11 -5.25
C PHE A 309 -7.03 -39.85 -5.59
N VAL A 310 -6.47 -38.82 -4.97
CA VAL A 310 -5.05 -38.47 -5.09
C VAL A 310 -4.45 -38.39 -3.69
N ASN A 311 -3.32 -39.06 -3.45
CA ASN A 311 -2.55 -38.93 -2.22
C ASN A 311 -1.07 -38.68 -2.55
N PRO A 312 -0.49 -37.53 -2.15
CA PRO A 312 0.84 -37.14 -2.60
C PRO A 312 1.95 -38.00 -1.97
N ASN A 313 1.66 -38.65 -0.84
CA ASN A 313 2.63 -39.40 -0.05
C ASN A 313 2.59 -40.91 -0.33
N SER A 314 1.40 -41.48 -0.54
CA SER A 314 1.19 -42.93 -0.68
C SER A 314 0.62 -43.36 -2.01
N GLY A 315 0.19 -42.42 -2.86
CA GLY A 315 -0.38 -42.73 -4.16
C GLY A 315 0.63 -43.22 -5.19
N ASN A 316 0.12 -43.81 -6.26
CA ASN A 316 0.89 -44.28 -7.40
C ASN A 316 0.12 -44.02 -8.70
N ASP A 317 0.72 -43.30 -9.66
CA ASP A 317 0.07 -42.95 -10.93
C ASP A 317 -0.15 -44.16 -11.86
N SER A 318 0.45 -45.32 -11.56
CA SER A 318 0.10 -46.59 -12.21
C SER A 318 -1.11 -47.30 -11.56
N GLY A 319 -1.65 -46.77 -10.46
CA GLY A 319 -2.79 -47.31 -9.74
C GLY A 319 -4.13 -47.13 -10.45
N SER A 320 -5.23 -47.44 -9.76
CA SER A 320 -6.59 -47.35 -10.31
C SER A 320 -7.32 -46.04 -9.98
N GLY A 321 -6.73 -45.17 -9.16
CA GLY A 321 -7.37 -43.91 -8.73
C GLY A 321 -8.48 -44.11 -7.70
N THR A 322 -8.63 -45.31 -7.15
CA THR A 322 -9.60 -45.62 -6.09
C THR A 322 -9.07 -45.18 -4.72
N MET A 323 -9.92 -45.14 -3.69
CA MET A 323 -9.47 -44.78 -2.33
C MET A 323 -8.39 -45.74 -1.78
N ALA A 324 -8.43 -47.02 -2.16
CA ALA A 324 -7.45 -48.04 -1.75
C ALA A 324 -6.16 -48.00 -2.59
N ALA A 325 -6.22 -47.47 -3.82
CA ALA A 325 -5.08 -47.32 -4.72
C ALA A 325 -5.12 -45.94 -5.40
N PRO A 326 -4.92 -44.85 -4.64
CA PRO A 326 -5.03 -43.49 -5.16
C PRO A 326 -3.89 -43.17 -6.13
N TYR A 327 -4.13 -42.22 -7.02
CA TYR A 327 -3.05 -41.62 -7.81
C TYR A 327 -2.13 -40.81 -6.90
N ARG A 328 -0.90 -40.56 -7.36
CA ARG A 328 0.08 -39.75 -6.64
C ARG A 328 -0.07 -38.27 -6.96
N THR A 329 -0.26 -37.96 -8.25
CA THR A 329 -0.24 -36.59 -8.75
C THR A 329 -1.62 -36.10 -9.17
N VAL A 330 -1.89 -34.81 -8.97
CA VAL A 330 -3.16 -34.19 -9.37
C VAL A 330 -3.23 -34.06 -10.88
N THR A 331 -2.12 -33.68 -11.51
CA THR A 331 -2.03 -33.63 -12.99
C THR A 331 -2.40 -34.96 -13.64
N TYR A 332 -1.94 -36.09 -13.10
CA TYR A 332 -2.33 -37.39 -13.62
C TYR A 332 -3.82 -37.67 -13.40
N ALA A 333 -4.34 -37.42 -12.21
CA ALA A 333 -5.77 -37.61 -11.91
C ALA A 333 -6.69 -36.77 -12.82
N VAL A 334 -6.33 -35.51 -13.08
CA VAL A 334 -7.04 -34.62 -14.02
C VAL A 334 -7.06 -35.20 -15.44
N SER A 335 -5.94 -35.79 -15.90
CA SER A 335 -5.89 -36.42 -17.23
C SER A 335 -6.81 -37.66 -17.36
N ARG A 336 -7.10 -38.33 -16.24
CA ARG A 336 -7.91 -39.56 -16.17
C ARG A 336 -9.37 -39.32 -15.85
N ALA A 337 -9.71 -38.26 -15.12
CA ALA A 337 -11.08 -37.94 -14.73
C ALA A 337 -12.00 -37.82 -15.96
N ALA A 338 -13.21 -38.37 -15.91
CA ALA A 338 -14.25 -38.12 -16.89
C ALA A 338 -14.95 -36.77 -16.61
N ALA A 339 -15.65 -36.22 -17.60
CA ALA A 339 -16.44 -35.01 -17.40
C ALA A 339 -17.47 -35.21 -16.26
N GLY A 340 -17.57 -34.22 -15.38
CA GLY A 340 -18.43 -34.24 -14.20
C GLY A 340 -17.87 -35.04 -13.01
N GLN A 341 -16.74 -35.73 -13.14
CA GLN A 341 -16.12 -36.41 -11.99
C GLN A 341 -15.47 -35.43 -11.01
N THR A 342 -15.28 -35.94 -9.78
CA THR A 342 -14.57 -35.25 -8.72
C THR A 342 -13.22 -35.89 -8.47
N VAL A 343 -12.16 -35.09 -8.54
CA VAL A 343 -10.82 -35.41 -8.07
C VAL A 343 -10.73 -35.03 -6.59
N VAL A 344 -10.63 -36.02 -5.71
CA VAL A 344 -10.58 -35.87 -4.26
C VAL A 344 -9.14 -35.97 -3.76
N LEU A 345 -8.66 -34.88 -3.18
CA LEU A 345 -7.30 -34.73 -2.69
C LEU A 345 -7.22 -35.17 -1.23
N ARG A 346 -6.36 -36.14 -0.93
CA ARG A 346 -6.03 -36.53 0.44
C ARG A 346 -5.08 -35.51 1.07
N GLY A 347 -5.09 -35.43 2.40
CA GLY A 347 -4.30 -34.50 3.18
C GLY A 347 -2.81 -34.59 2.86
N GLY A 348 -2.18 -33.43 2.68
CA GLY A 348 -0.78 -33.34 2.29
C GLY A 348 -0.45 -32.07 1.51
N THR A 349 0.82 -31.96 1.13
CA THR A 349 1.35 -30.88 0.29
C THR A 349 1.62 -31.40 -1.11
N TYR A 350 1.02 -30.75 -2.10
CA TYR A 350 1.18 -31.01 -3.52
C TYR A 350 2.07 -29.95 -4.15
N HIS A 351 3.21 -30.36 -4.67
CA HIS A 351 4.19 -29.48 -5.33
C HIS A 351 4.07 -29.65 -6.85
N GLU A 352 3.05 -29.03 -7.45
CA GLU A 352 2.67 -29.27 -8.84
C GLU A 352 2.15 -27.99 -9.53
N SER A 353 2.20 -27.98 -10.87
CA SER A 353 1.42 -27.07 -11.70
C SER A 353 0.37 -27.87 -12.45
N VAL A 354 -0.91 -27.59 -12.19
CA VAL A 354 -2.06 -28.33 -12.72
C VAL A 354 -2.72 -27.54 -13.83
N ILE A 355 -2.98 -28.20 -14.96
CA ILE A 355 -3.73 -27.60 -16.08
C ILE A 355 -4.96 -28.45 -16.38
N VAL A 356 -6.13 -27.82 -16.37
CA VAL A 356 -7.42 -28.47 -16.70
C VAL A 356 -7.87 -27.99 -18.08
N ASN A 357 -7.65 -28.81 -19.12
CA ASN A 357 -7.87 -28.43 -20.53
C ASN A 357 -9.17 -28.93 -21.14
N ASP A 358 -9.60 -30.15 -20.79
CA ASP A 358 -10.45 -30.90 -21.72
C ASP A 358 -11.91 -31.00 -21.28
N ARG A 359 -12.17 -30.97 -19.97
CA ARG A 359 -13.44 -31.43 -19.41
C ARG A 359 -13.76 -30.76 -18.07
N PRO A 360 -15.04 -30.43 -17.82
CA PRO A 360 -15.47 -29.88 -16.54
C PRO A 360 -15.31 -30.95 -15.45
N ILE A 361 -14.61 -30.63 -14.38
CA ILE A 361 -14.40 -31.49 -13.22
C ILE A 361 -14.48 -30.67 -11.94
N THR A 362 -14.69 -31.35 -10.82
CA THR A 362 -14.47 -30.76 -9.49
C THR A 362 -13.13 -31.23 -8.94
N ILE A 363 -12.32 -30.31 -8.41
CA ILE A 363 -11.16 -30.65 -7.59
C ILE A 363 -11.49 -30.22 -6.16
N GLN A 364 -11.46 -31.16 -5.22
CA GLN A 364 -11.78 -30.87 -3.82
C GLN A 364 -10.86 -31.58 -2.83
N ALA A 365 -10.74 -31.04 -1.62
CA ALA A 365 -10.17 -31.78 -0.50
C ALA A 365 -11.10 -32.93 -0.05
N TYR A 366 -10.50 -34.01 0.44
CA TYR A 366 -11.21 -35.03 1.22
C TYR A 366 -11.77 -34.40 2.50
N PRO A 367 -12.97 -34.79 2.95
CA PRO A 367 -13.59 -34.19 4.14
C PRO A 367 -12.66 -34.23 5.36
N ALA A 368 -12.52 -33.08 6.01
CA ALA A 368 -11.68 -32.87 7.20
C ALA A 368 -10.15 -33.04 7.00
N GLU A 369 -9.64 -33.05 5.77
CA GLU A 369 -8.19 -33.21 5.51
C GLU A 369 -7.55 -31.92 4.99
N ALA A 370 -6.38 -31.56 5.56
CA ALA A 370 -5.64 -30.36 5.18
C ALA A 370 -4.86 -30.58 3.88
N VAL A 371 -5.22 -29.85 2.83
CA VAL A 371 -4.61 -29.94 1.50
C VAL A 371 -3.99 -28.61 1.11
N TRP A 372 -2.73 -28.63 0.69
CA TRP A 372 -2.01 -27.47 0.19
C TRP A 372 -1.37 -27.74 -1.17
N PHE A 373 -1.60 -26.87 -2.14
CA PHE A 373 -0.70 -26.69 -3.27
C PHE A 373 0.40 -25.72 -2.86
N ASP A 374 1.66 -26.06 -3.10
CA ASP A 374 2.79 -25.26 -2.63
C ASP A 374 3.86 -25.16 -3.71
N GLY A 375 4.06 -23.97 -4.25
CA GLY A 375 5.00 -23.71 -5.35
C GLY A 375 6.46 -23.57 -4.93
N SER A 376 6.78 -23.87 -3.67
CA SER A 376 8.14 -23.76 -3.11
C SER A 376 8.73 -25.11 -2.70
N SER A 377 10.06 -25.17 -2.69
CA SER A 377 10.84 -26.31 -2.24
C SER A 377 11.72 -25.96 -1.05
N ALA A 378 12.02 -26.94 -0.19
CA ALA A 378 12.99 -26.76 0.89
C ALA A 378 14.39 -26.55 0.29
N VAL A 379 15.11 -25.54 0.79
CA VAL A 379 16.47 -25.22 0.33
C VAL A 379 17.46 -25.57 1.42
N THR A 380 18.33 -26.54 1.13
CA THR A 380 19.40 -27.03 2.03
C THR A 380 20.77 -26.91 1.37
N GLY A 381 21.85 -27.16 2.12
CA GLY A 381 23.22 -27.10 1.60
C GLY A 381 23.72 -25.67 1.40
N TRP A 382 23.51 -24.82 2.40
CA TRP A 382 23.98 -23.45 2.45
C TRP A 382 25.46 -23.38 2.85
N THR A 383 26.23 -22.53 2.18
CA THR A 383 27.62 -22.23 2.53
C THR A 383 27.72 -20.79 3.00
N LYS A 384 28.32 -20.57 4.17
CA LYS A 384 28.58 -19.22 4.68
C LYS A 384 29.59 -18.50 3.78
N SER A 385 29.32 -17.25 3.41
CA SER A 385 30.18 -16.39 2.62
C SER A 385 30.13 -14.96 3.18
N GLY A 386 31.17 -14.57 3.92
CA GLY A 386 31.18 -13.31 4.67
C GLY A 386 30.02 -13.24 5.68
N SER A 387 29.18 -12.22 5.55
CA SER A 387 27.96 -12.02 6.36
C SER A 387 26.69 -12.65 5.74
N THR A 388 26.82 -13.41 4.65
CA THR A 388 25.70 -14.01 3.92
C THR A 388 25.83 -15.53 3.83
N TRP A 389 24.78 -16.20 3.37
CA TRP A 389 24.76 -17.64 3.11
C TRP A 389 24.34 -17.88 1.67
N VAL A 390 25.06 -18.76 0.99
CA VAL A 390 24.93 -18.99 -0.44
C VAL A 390 24.53 -20.44 -0.72
N LYS A 391 23.45 -20.61 -1.47
CA LYS A 391 23.09 -21.87 -2.13
C LYS A 391 23.59 -21.83 -3.57
N SER A 392 24.69 -22.52 -3.83
CA SER A 392 25.20 -22.75 -5.19
C SER A 392 24.32 -23.74 -5.96
N GLY A 393 24.30 -23.62 -7.29
CA GLY A 393 23.53 -24.49 -8.17
C GLY A 393 22.02 -24.15 -8.22
N TRP A 394 21.63 -22.98 -7.71
CA TRP A 394 20.25 -22.50 -7.82
C TRP A 394 19.96 -22.12 -9.28
N THR A 395 19.13 -22.92 -9.94
CA THR A 395 18.86 -22.82 -11.40
C THR A 395 17.45 -22.39 -11.72
N LYS A 396 16.63 -22.08 -10.71
CA LYS A 396 15.26 -21.61 -10.92
C LYS A 396 15.31 -20.19 -11.47
N THR A 397 14.51 -19.95 -12.49
CA THR A 397 14.42 -18.68 -13.21
C THR A 397 12.97 -18.41 -13.51
N PHE A 398 12.58 -17.15 -13.33
CA PHE A 398 11.22 -16.71 -13.59
C PHE A 398 11.23 -15.52 -14.53
N ASP A 399 10.14 -15.33 -15.26
CA ASP A 399 9.95 -14.12 -16.05
C ASP A 399 9.71 -12.91 -15.14
N SER A 400 10.50 -11.84 -15.29
CA SER A 400 10.34 -10.60 -14.52
C SER A 400 9.79 -9.46 -15.38
N SER A 401 8.91 -9.78 -16.34
CA SER A 401 8.31 -8.77 -17.21
C SER A 401 7.54 -7.75 -16.37
N ILE A 402 7.74 -6.48 -16.68
CA ILE A 402 7.05 -5.36 -16.05
C ILE A 402 5.83 -5.04 -16.92
N GLY A 403 4.83 -5.91 -16.81
CA GLY A 403 3.56 -5.80 -17.51
C GLY A 403 2.90 -7.15 -17.79
N PHE A 404 1.76 -7.12 -18.48
CA PHE A 404 0.89 -8.28 -18.68
C PHE A 404 1.25 -9.13 -19.90
N SER A 405 2.33 -8.81 -20.60
CA SER A 405 2.88 -9.58 -21.71
C SER A 405 4.33 -9.98 -21.43
N PHE A 406 4.70 -11.19 -21.85
CA PHE A 406 6.08 -11.66 -21.76
C PHE A 406 7.04 -10.74 -22.55
N GLY A 407 8.15 -10.37 -21.94
CA GLY A 407 9.13 -9.42 -22.48
C GLY A 407 8.75 -7.95 -22.37
N GLN A 408 7.59 -7.62 -21.77
CA GLN A 408 7.20 -6.24 -21.54
C GLN A 408 8.09 -5.62 -20.45
N ASN A 409 8.48 -4.36 -20.65
CA ASN A 409 9.25 -3.58 -19.70
C ASN A 409 8.66 -2.17 -19.60
N ASN A 410 7.60 -2.02 -18.80
CA ASN A 410 6.93 -0.76 -18.60
C ASN A 410 6.98 -0.34 -17.13
N SER A 411 7.94 0.52 -16.77
CA SER A 411 8.20 0.93 -15.39
C SER A 411 7.01 1.59 -14.68
N VAL A 412 5.95 1.99 -15.40
CA VAL A 412 4.73 2.54 -14.81
C VAL A 412 4.06 1.59 -13.81
N PHE A 413 4.25 0.28 -13.95
CA PHE A 413 3.72 -0.72 -13.00
C PHE A 413 4.54 -0.81 -11.70
N LEU A 414 5.71 -0.18 -11.62
CA LEU A 414 6.57 -0.24 -10.43
C LEU A 414 6.50 1.04 -9.61
N GLN A 415 6.43 0.87 -8.30
CA GLN A 415 6.57 1.97 -7.37
C GLN A 415 8.05 2.35 -7.22
N SER A 416 8.32 3.65 -7.12
CA SER A 416 9.68 4.13 -6.80
C SER A 416 10.17 3.52 -5.49
N GLY A 417 11.40 2.99 -5.48
CA GLY A 417 11.98 2.30 -4.32
C GLY A 417 11.69 0.79 -4.25
N PHE A 418 10.84 0.26 -5.14
CA PHE A 418 10.49 -1.17 -5.21
C PHE A 418 10.75 -1.77 -6.60
N PRO A 419 11.98 -1.68 -7.13
CA PRO A 419 12.31 -2.19 -8.47
C PRO A 419 12.17 -3.72 -8.57
N MET A 420 12.26 -4.43 -7.45
CA MET A 420 12.15 -5.89 -7.39
C MET A 420 10.71 -6.39 -7.37
N ALA A 421 9.68 -5.53 -7.33
CA ALA A 421 8.30 -5.99 -7.17
C ALA A 421 7.86 -6.96 -8.27
N SER A 422 8.31 -6.74 -9.51
CA SER A 422 8.03 -7.62 -10.66
C SER A 422 8.86 -8.91 -10.70
N HIS A 423 9.82 -9.11 -9.78
CA HIS A 423 10.64 -10.31 -9.74
C HIS A 423 9.92 -11.42 -8.94
N PRO A 424 9.65 -12.58 -9.54
CA PRO A 424 8.79 -13.58 -8.89
C PRO A 424 9.47 -14.48 -7.86
N ASP A 425 10.79 -14.38 -7.68
CA ASP A 425 11.47 -15.20 -6.66
C ASP A 425 10.95 -14.81 -5.28
N GLN A 426 10.68 -15.80 -4.43
CA GLN A 426 10.36 -15.57 -3.03
C GLN A 426 11.11 -16.59 -2.18
N VAL A 427 11.61 -16.14 -1.03
CA VAL A 427 12.33 -16.98 -0.07
C VAL A 427 11.69 -16.79 1.29
N TYR A 428 11.56 -17.89 2.04
CA TYR A 428 10.92 -17.91 3.36
C TYR A 428 11.85 -18.58 4.36
N ILE A 429 11.94 -18.02 5.57
CA ILE A 429 12.56 -18.66 6.73
C ILE A 429 11.46 -18.86 7.78
N ASP A 430 11.19 -20.12 8.14
CA ASP A 430 10.12 -20.51 9.06
C ASP A 430 8.75 -19.91 8.70
N GLY A 431 8.48 -19.80 7.40
CA GLY A 431 7.23 -19.24 6.87
C GLY A 431 7.24 -17.71 6.72
N VAL A 432 8.26 -17.00 7.19
CA VAL A 432 8.39 -15.54 7.01
C VAL A 432 9.09 -15.23 5.71
N GLN A 433 8.45 -14.48 4.82
CA GLN A 433 9.02 -14.06 3.54
C GLN A 433 10.18 -13.06 3.75
N LEU A 434 11.29 -13.27 3.05
CA LEU A 434 12.41 -12.34 2.95
C LEU A 434 12.18 -11.33 1.82
N LYS A 435 12.72 -10.12 1.97
CA LYS A 435 12.67 -9.09 0.91
C LYS A 435 13.71 -9.36 -0.17
N GLN A 436 13.31 -9.38 -1.44
CA GLN A 436 14.26 -9.48 -2.54
C GLN A 436 15.03 -8.17 -2.75
N VAL A 437 16.35 -8.26 -2.96
CA VAL A 437 17.22 -7.15 -3.34
C VAL A 437 17.96 -7.44 -4.64
N ALA A 438 18.29 -6.39 -5.38
CA ALA A 438 18.80 -6.51 -6.74
C ALA A 438 20.22 -7.11 -6.84
N THR A 439 21.04 -6.99 -5.80
CA THR A 439 22.44 -7.41 -5.84
C THR A 439 22.86 -8.16 -4.60
N ALA A 440 23.84 -9.05 -4.74
CA ALA A 440 24.45 -9.76 -3.62
C ALA A 440 25.01 -8.81 -2.54
N ALA A 441 25.54 -7.65 -2.95
CA ALA A 441 26.09 -6.66 -2.02
C ALA A 441 25.02 -5.97 -1.15
N SER A 442 23.75 -6.01 -1.57
CA SER A 442 22.62 -5.47 -0.83
C SER A 442 22.00 -6.49 0.14
N VAL A 443 22.53 -7.72 0.19
CA VAL A 443 21.99 -8.78 1.03
C VAL A 443 22.40 -8.57 2.49
N VAL A 444 21.40 -8.42 3.35
CA VAL A 444 21.49 -8.19 4.80
C VAL A 444 20.43 -9.06 5.50
N PRO A 445 20.45 -9.22 6.84
CA PRO A 445 19.40 -9.99 7.53
C PRO A 445 18.00 -9.56 7.11
N GLY A 446 17.14 -10.54 6.82
CA GLY A 446 15.78 -10.31 6.31
C GLY A 446 15.67 -10.15 4.79
N THR A 447 16.79 -10.18 4.04
CA THR A 447 16.78 -10.05 2.58
C THR A 447 17.45 -11.22 1.86
N PHE A 448 17.18 -11.34 0.57
CA PHE A 448 17.82 -12.29 -0.32
C PHE A 448 18.06 -11.71 -1.71
N ALA A 449 18.99 -12.29 -2.45
CA ALA A 449 19.21 -12.00 -3.86
C ALA A 449 19.38 -13.31 -4.65
N VAL A 450 18.99 -13.28 -5.93
CA VAL A 450 19.25 -14.36 -6.87
C VAL A 450 20.26 -13.87 -7.90
N ASN A 451 21.36 -14.58 -8.04
CA ASN A 451 22.31 -14.37 -9.12
C ASN A 451 22.13 -15.48 -10.15
N TYR A 452 21.33 -15.21 -11.19
CA TYR A 452 21.06 -16.18 -12.25
C TYR A 452 22.31 -16.53 -13.07
N ALA A 453 23.25 -15.60 -13.23
CA ALA A 453 24.47 -15.83 -14.01
C ALA A 453 25.40 -16.84 -13.33
N SER A 454 25.60 -16.72 -12.01
CA SER A 454 26.40 -17.67 -11.23
C SER A 454 25.59 -18.83 -10.66
N LYS A 455 24.27 -18.88 -10.88
CA LYS A 455 23.34 -19.88 -10.35
C LYS A 455 23.40 -19.95 -8.83
N GLN A 456 23.20 -18.81 -8.17
CA GLN A 456 23.27 -18.69 -6.72
C GLN A 456 22.00 -18.06 -6.16
N LEU A 457 21.50 -18.64 -5.08
CA LEU A 457 20.56 -17.99 -4.17
C LEU A 457 21.33 -17.56 -2.91
N ILE A 458 21.19 -16.30 -2.51
CA ILE A 458 21.97 -15.68 -1.44
C ILE A 458 21.00 -15.10 -0.43
N ILE A 459 21.13 -15.47 0.85
CA ILE A 459 20.32 -14.94 1.95
C ILE A 459 21.21 -14.23 2.98
N GLY A 460 20.65 -13.23 3.65
CA GLY A 460 21.36 -12.47 4.68
C GLY A 460 21.04 -12.89 6.10
N SER A 461 20.14 -13.86 6.29
CA SER A 461 19.81 -14.46 7.59
C SER A 461 20.44 -15.85 7.70
N ASP A 462 20.85 -16.26 8.91
CA ASP A 462 21.44 -17.58 9.16
C ASP A 462 20.39 -18.68 8.95
N PRO A 463 20.59 -19.63 8.01
CA PRO A 463 19.67 -20.74 7.79
C PRO A 463 19.83 -21.88 8.81
N ALA A 464 20.83 -21.83 9.70
CA ALA A 464 21.09 -22.92 10.63
C ALA A 464 19.88 -23.16 11.56
N ASN A 465 19.42 -24.41 11.64
CA ASN A 465 18.26 -24.84 12.42
C ASN A 465 16.91 -24.23 12.00
N HIS A 466 16.84 -23.57 10.85
CA HIS A 466 15.62 -22.98 10.31
C HIS A 466 15.17 -23.69 9.03
N GLN A 467 13.86 -23.73 8.78
CA GLN A 467 13.33 -24.19 7.51
C GLN A 467 13.44 -23.04 6.50
N VAL A 468 14.31 -23.19 5.51
CA VAL A 468 14.33 -22.28 4.35
C VAL A 468 13.58 -22.89 3.19
N ARG A 469 12.65 -22.13 2.60
CA ARG A 469 11.95 -22.51 1.36
C ARG A 469 12.09 -21.42 0.33
N ALA A 470 12.13 -21.78 -0.95
CA ALA A 470 12.15 -20.82 -2.04
C ALA A 470 11.21 -21.27 -3.16
N THR A 471 10.56 -20.31 -3.82
CA THR A 471 9.67 -20.58 -4.94
C THR A 471 10.44 -21.26 -6.08
N ASP A 472 9.80 -22.26 -6.68
CA ASP A 472 10.34 -22.95 -7.85
C ASP A 472 9.29 -23.42 -8.86
N ILE A 473 8.03 -23.03 -8.67
CA ILE A 473 6.91 -23.14 -9.62
C ILE A 473 6.21 -21.78 -9.76
N GLU A 474 5.85 -21.41 -10.99
CA GLU A 474 5.22 -20.11 -11.31
C GLU A 474 3.70 -20.07 -11.08
N GLN A 475 2.99 -21.16 -11.33
CA GLN A 475 1.52 -21.15 -11.30
C GLN A 475 0.97 -22.50 -10.80
N ALA A 476 -0.03 -22.43 -9.91
CA ALA A 476 -0.62 -23.59 -9.27
C ALA A 476 -1.64 -24.29 -10.17
N ILE A 477 -2.66 -23.55 -10.63
CA ILE A 477 -3.79 -24.13 -11.35
C ILE A 477 -4.18 -23.21 -12.51
N ARG A 478 -4.27 -23.78 -13.71
CA ARG A 478 -4.80 -23.12 -14.92
C ARG A 478 -6.00 -23.89 -15.45
N VAL A 479 -7.14 -23.21 -15.57
CA VAL A 479 -8.39 -23.76 -16.06
C VAL A 479 -8.68 -23.19 -17.46
N ASN A 480 -8.72 -24.07 -18.46
CA ASN A 480 -8.93 -23.74 -19.86
C ASN A 480 -10.24 -24.31 -20.44
N VAL A 481 -11.09 -24.89 -19.59
CA VAL A 481 -12.42 -25.42 -19.93
C VAL A 481 -13.47 -24.85 -18.96
N ALA A 482 -14.67 -24.60 -19.46
CA ALA A 482 -15.76 -24.06 -18.64
C ALA A 482 -16.29 -25.10 -17.65
N GLY A 483 -16.84 -24.65 -16.52
CA GLY A 483 -17.56 -25.49 -15.55
C GLY A 483 -16.67 -26.23 -14.55
N VAL A 484 -15.40 -25.83 -14.40
CA VAL A 484 -14.52 -26.38 -13.36
C VAL A 484 -14.84 -25.76 -12.01
N VAL A 485 -14.86 -26.60 -10.97
CA VAL A 485 -15.04 -26.20 -9.57
C VAL A 485 -13.76 -26.52 -8.79
N LEU A 486 -13.20 -25.53 -8.11
CA LEU A 486 -12.08 -25.69 -7.18
C LEU A 486 -12.57 -25.42 -5.76
N ARG A 487 -12.39 -26.36 -4.81
CA ARG A 487 -12.90 -26.13 -3.46
C ARG A 487 -12.16 -26.82 -2.30
N GLY A 488 -12.04 -26.13 -1.16
CA GLY A 488 -11.66 -26.74 0.11
C GLY A 488 -10.18 -26.93 0.39
N PHE A 489 -9.29 -26.29 -0.36
CA PHE A 489 -7.85 -26.47 -0.24
C PHE A 489 -7.10 -25.14 -0.28
N GLY A 490 -5.84 -25.16 0.15
CA GLY A 490 -4.96 -24.00 0.10
C GLY A 490 -4.03 -24.01 -1.12
N VAL A 491 -3.58 -22.84 -1.54
CA VAL A 491 -2.56 -22.59 -2.56
C VAL A 491 -1.56 -21.61 -1.98
N ARG A 492 -0.25 -21.87 -2.04
CA ARG A 492 0.73 -20.92 -1.50
C ARG A 492 2.08 -20.92 -2.19
N ARG A 493 2.82 -19.82 -2.05
CA ARG A 493 4.25 -19.73 -2.40
C ARG A 493 4.54 -20.09 -3.84
N TYR A 494 3.81 -19.47 -4.76
CA TYR A 494 4.06 -19.57 -6.19
C TYR A 494 4.76 -18.30 -6.68
N GLY A 495 5.86 -18.49 -7.42
CA GLY A 495 6.61 -17.40 -8.05
C GLY A 495 5.89 -16.89 -9.30
N THR A 496 4.64 -16.46 -9.16
CA THR A 496 3.78 -16.06 -10.28
C THR A 496 4.24 -14.74 -10.90
N PRO A 497 4.71 -14.72 -12.15
CA PRO A 497 5.05 -13.48 -12.84
C PRO A 497 3.79 -12.77 -13.35
N MET A 498 3.91 -11.45 -13.57
CA MET A 498 2.79 -10.63 -14.05
C MET A 498 2.09 -11.22 -15.30
N PRO A 499 2.78 -11.66 -16.37
CA PRO A 499 2.11 -12.16 -17.58
C PRO A 499 1.26 -13.42 -17.38
N LEU A 500 1.47 -14.17 -16.29
CA LEU A 500 0.64 -15.34 -15.99
C LEU A 500 -0.71 -14.99 -15.37
N MET A 501 -0.96 -13.73 -15.01
CA MET A 501 -2.22 -13.17 -14.48
C MET A 501 -2.72 -13.68 -13.13
N GLY A 502 -2.30 -14.84 -12.65
CA GLY A 502 -2.75 -15.40 -11.38
C GLY A 502 -2.10 -16.73 -11.04
N ALA A 503 -1.81 -17.01 -9.76
CA ALA A 503 -1.39 -18.34 -9.29
C ALA A 503 -2.49 -19.40 -9.53
N VAL A 504 -3.75 -18.99 -9.38
CA VAL A 504 -4.94 -19.71 -9.83
C VAL A 504 -5.60 -18.90 -10.92
N ARG A 505 -5.66 -19.45 -12.13
CA ARG A 505 -6.18 -18.75 -13.31
C ARG A 505 -7.27 -19.53 -14.02
N PHE A 506 -8.40 -18.88 -14.22
CA PHE A 506 -9.49 -19.34 -15.05
C PHE A 506 -9.49 -18.57 -16.37
N ASN A 507 -9.06 -19.21 -17.46
CA ASN A 507 -9.21 -18.68 -18.81
C ASN A 507 -10.62 -18.94 -19.38
N LYS A 508 -11.41 -19.76 -18.70
CA LYS A 508 -12.80 -20.08 -18.99
C LYS A 508 -13.64 -20.01 -17.71
N PRO A 509 -14.96 -19.82 -17.82
CA PRO A 509 -15.85 -19.70 -16.66
C PRO A 509 -15.74 -20.89 -15.70
N GLY A 510 -15.70 -20.62 -14.40
CA GLY A 510 -15.66 -21.64 -13.36
C GLY A 510 -15.82 -21.02 -11.98
N SER A 511 -15.79 -21.86 -10.95
CA SER A 511 -16.06 -21.42 -9.57
C SER A 511 -14.98 -21.84 -8.59
N VAL A 512 -14.70 -20.96 -7.64
CA VAL A 512 -13.80 -21.21 -6.50
C VAL A 512 -14.60 -21.06 -5.20
N GLU A 513 -14.48 -22.05 -4.31
CA GLU A 513 -15.21 -22.08 -3.05
C GLU A 513 -14.34 -22.58 -1.87
N ASN A 514 -14.26 -21.84 -0.76
CA ASN A 514 -13.44 -22.24 0.41
C ASN A 514 -12.00 -22.58 0.01
N VAL A 515 -11.37 -21.70 -0.77
CA VAL A 515 -9.96 -21.80 -1.15
C VAL A 515 -9.19 -20.67 -0.51
N GLU A 516 -8.04 -21.00 0.08
CA GLU A 516 -7.09 -20.04 0.63
C GLU A 516 -5.89 -19.89 -0.31
N ILE A 517 -5.48 -18.66 -0.62
CA ILE A 517 -4.34 -18.37 -1.49
C ILE A 517 -3.38 -17.43 -0.75
N ASP A 518 -2.18 -17.91 -0.44
CA ASP A 518 -1.20 -17.20 0.39
C ASP A 518 0.13 -16.96 -0.34
N ASP A 519 0.72 -15.79 -0.15
CA ASP A 519 2.13 -15.53 -0.44
C ASP A 519 2.51 -15.89 -1.89
N VAL A 520 1.87 -15.25 -2.86
CA VAL A 520 2.18 -15.44 -4.28
C VAL A 520 2.83 -14.18 -4.84
N ALA A 521 3.77 -14.32 -5.77
CA ALA A 521 4.67 -13.21 -6.11
C ALA A 521 4.01 -12.04 -6.87
N ALA A 522 2.91 -12.26 -7.59
CA ALA A 522 2.13 -11.19 -8.22
C ALA A 522 0.64 -11.37 -7.94
N ASN A 523 -0.12 -11.87 -8.92
CA ASN A 523 -1.57 -12.00 -8.80
C ASN A 523 -1.96 -13.36 -8.22
N ALA A 524 -2.97 -13.40 -7.34
CA ALA A 524 -3.45 -14.63 -6.73
C ALA A 524 -4.52 -15.34 -7.56
N LEU A 525 -5.72 -14.76 -7.66
CA LEU A 525 -6.84 -15.33 -8.39
C LEU A 525 -7.14 -14.51 -9.64
N SER A 526 -7.34 -15.18 -10.77
CA SER A 526 -7.62 -14.53 -12.05
C SER A 526 -8.80 -15.17 -12.78
N PHE A 527 -9.75 -14.36 -13.23
CA PHE A 527 -10.85 -14.79 -14.10
C PHE A 527 -10.84 -14.09 -15.45
N SER A 528 -11.01 -14.88 -16.51
CA SER A 528 -11.32 -14.44 -17.86
C SER A 528 -12.53 -15.22 -18.36
N GLY A 529 -13.58 -14.49 -18.78
CA GLY A 529 -14.83 -15.08 -19.27
C GLY A 529 -16.00 -15.03 -18.28
N SER A 530 -17.21 -14.98 -18.84
CA SER A 530 -18.43 -14.66 -18.12
C SER A 530 -18.97 -15.79 -17.23
N ASN A 531 -19.70 -15.45 -16.16
CA ASN A 531 -20.31 -16.37 -15.19
C ASN A 531 -19.32 -17.12 -14.30
N ALA A 532 -18.16 -16.52 -14.03
CA ALA A 532 -17.24 -17.00 -13.02
C ALA A 532 -17.71 -16.62 -11.60
N SER A 533 -17.25 -17.35 -10.58
CA SER A 533 -17.57 -17.01 -9.19
C SER A 533 -16.47 -17.35 -8.18
N ALA A 534 -16.32 -16.51 -7.18
CA ALA A 534 -15.56 -16.77 -5.96
C ALA A 534 -16.47 -16.62 -4.73
N ASN A 535 -16.51 -17.64 -3.87
CA ASN A 535 -17.34 -17.67 -2.66
C ASN A 535 -16.50 -18.18 -1.48
N HIS A 536 -16.45 -17.46 -0.37
CA HIS A 536 -15.61 -17.87 0.77
C HIS A 536 -14.16 -18.12 0.34
N VAL A 537 -13.55 -17.19 -0.38
CA VAL A 537 -12.13 -17.26 -0.73
C VAL A 537 -11.34 -16.41 0.24
N THR A 538 -10.20 -16.89 0.70
CA THR A 538 -9.22 -16.07 1.43
C THR A 538 -8.02 -15.85 0.53
N VAL A 539 -7.61 -14.60 0.35
CA VAL A 539 -6.34 -14.25 -0.29
C VAL A 539 -5.52 -13.40 0.66
N ASN A 540 -4.33 -13.88 1.01
CA ASN A 540 -3.38 -13.14 1.83
C ASN A 540 -2.10 -12.85 1.05
N ARG A 541 -1.65 -11.59 1.12
CA ARG A 541 -0.30 -11.18 0.71
C ARG A 541 0.03 -11.59 -0.73
N ALA A 542 -0.91 -11.39 -1.65
CA ALA A 542 -0.58 -11.42 -3.07
C ALA A 542 0.32 -10.23 -3.39
N GLY A 543 1.40 -10.48 -4.15
CA GLY A 543 2.41 -9.48 -4.42
C GLY A 543 1.88 -8.25 -5.18
N GLN A 544 0.88 -8.41 -6.04
CA GLN A 544 0.26 -7.34 -6.84
C GLN A 544 -1.27 -7.23 -6.60
N MET A 545 -2.06 -8.23 -7.01
CA MET A 545 -3.52 -8.23 -6.88
C MET A 545 -4.04 -9.47 -6.18
N GLY A 546 -5.01 -9.27 -5.27
CA GLY A 546 -5.71 -10.39 -4.63
C GLY A 546 -6.62 -11.12 -5.62
N LEU A 547 -7.49 -10.36 -6.31
CA LEU A 547 -8.28 -10.84 -7.43
C LEU A 547 -8.12 -9.93 -8.64
N HIS A 548 -7.80 -10.53 -9.78
CA HIS A 548 -7.89 -9.93 -11.10
C HIS A 548 -9.08 -10.52 -11.87
N ALA A 549 -9.83 -9.69 -12.58
CA ALA A 549 -10.70 -10.19 -13.64
C ALA A 549 -10.77 -9.22 -14.82
N ASP A 550 -10.90 -9.77 -16.03
CA ASP A 550 -11.06 -8.98 -17.26
C ASP A 550 -12.06 -9.70 -18.17
N THR A 551 -12.99 -8.97 -18.79
CA THR A 551 -14.05 -9.52 -19.66
C THR A 551 -14.92 -10.60 -19.01
N ALA A 552 -14.99 -10.59 -17.68
CA ALA A 552 -15.74 -11.56 -16.88
C ALA A 552 -17.14 -11.03 -16.54
N ASP A 553 -18.06 -11.03 -17.52
CA ASP A 553 -19.44 -10.59 -17.27
C ASP A 553 -20.16 -11.52 -16.29
N ASN A 554 -21.14 -11.01 -15.55
CA ASN A 554 -21.90 -11.74 -14.53
C ASN A 554 -21.00 -12.38 -13.46
N LEU A 555 -19.79 -11.84 -13.24
CA LEU A 555 -18.88 -12.28 -12.19
C LEU A 555 -19.52 -12.09 -10.82
N VAL A 556 -19.41 -13.09 -9.95
CA VAL A 556 -19.87 -12.99 -8.55
C VAL A 556 -18.70 -13.26 -7.61
N VAL A 557 -18.36 -12.28 -6.77
CA VAL A 557 -17.38 -12.42 -5.68
C VAL A 557 -18.09 -12.14 -4.37
N LYS A 558 -18.20 -13.15 -3.51
CA LYS A 558 -18.95 -13.02 -2.26
C LYS A 558 -18.33 -13.70 -1.06
N ASN A 559 -18.68 -13.22 0.13
CA ASN A 559 -18.29 -13.79 1.43
C ASN A 559 -16.78 -14.05 1.56
N SER A 560 -15.94 -13.27 0.87
CA SER A 560 -14.51 -13.54 0.73
C SER A 560 -13.66 -12.53 1.49
N LEU A 561 -12.42 -12.92 1.82
CA LEU A 561 -11.43 -12.10 2.52
C LEU A 561 -10.24 -11.83 1.60
N PHE A 562 -9.92 -10.56 1.39
CA PHE A 562 -8.73 -10.11 0.66
C PHE A 562 -7.91 -9.24 1.59
N ASN A 563 -6.74 -9.72 1.99
CA ASN A 563 -5.96 -9.14 3.07
C ASN A 563 -4.49 -8.89 2.66
N GLN A 564 -4.00 -7.68 2.91
CA GLN A 564 -2.59 -7.30 2.71
C GLN A 564 -2.06 -7.50 1.28
N ASN A 565 -2.92 -7.27 0.29
CA ASN A 565 -2.53 -7.41 -1.12
C ASN A 565 -1.73 -6.20 -1.62
N ASN A 566 -1.05 -6.41 -2.75
CA ASN A 566 0.06 -5.60 -3.23
C ASN A 566 1.28 -5.62 -2.28
N TYR A 567 1.58 -6.82 -1.76
CA TYR A 567 2.62 -7.03 -0.74
C TYR A 567 4.04 -6.71 -1.23
N GLU A 568 4.29 -6.83 -2.54
CA GLU A 568 5.57 -6.49 -3.16
C GLU A 568 5.68 -4.99 -3.51
N HIS A 569 4.63 -4.20 -3.26
CA HIS A 569 4.55 -2.76 -3.53
C HIS A 569 4.75 -2.42 -5.01
N PHE A 570 3.98 -3.06 -5.90
CA PHE A 570 3.74 -2.50 -7.23
C PHE A 570 3.11 -1.10 -7.11
N ASN A 571 3.13 -0.34 -8.20
CA ASN A 571 2.55 0.99 -8.23
C ASN A 571 1.05 0.94 -7.80
N PRO A 572 0.68 1.57 -6.66
CA PRO A 572 -0.67 1.47 -6.11
C PRO A 572 -1.72 2.18 -7.00
N TRP A 573 -1.28 2.94 -8.00
CA TRP A 573 -2.13 3.67 -8.95
C TRP A 573 -2.31 2.95 -10.28
N ILE A 574 -1.64 1.82 -10.51
CA ILE A 574 -1.58 1.18 -11.82
C ILE A 574 -1.75 -0.32 -11.67
N ALA A 575 -2.95 -0.79 -12.03
CA ALA A 575 -3.29 -2.21 -12.13
C ALA A 575 -2.93 -3.03 -10.88
N THR A 576 -3.32 -2.52 -9.71
CA THR A 576 -3.15 -3.15 -8.40
C THR A 576 -4.48 -3.12 -7.65
N GLY A 577 -4.58 -3.86 -6.54
CA GLY A 577 -5.73 -3.76 -5.64
C GLY A 577 -6.03 -5.06 -4.88
N GLY A 578 -6.93 -4.96 -3.90
CA GLY A 578 -7.48 -6.14 -3.25
C GLY A 578 -8.29 -6.95 -4.27
N ILE A 579 -9.20 -6.26 -4.96
CA ILE A 579 -9.98 -6.76 -6.09
C ILE A 579 -9.89 -5.72 -7.21
N LYS A 580 -9.37 -6.08 -8.38
CA LYS A 580 -9.41 -5.24 -9.58
C LYS A 580 -10.09 -5.97 -10.74
N ILE A 581 -11.08 -5.31 -11.35
CA ILE A 581 -11.92 -5.87 -12.41
C ILE A 581 -12.03 -4.89 -13.57
N THR A 582 -11.79 -5.36 -14.79
CA THR A 582 -11.87 -4.54 -16.01
C THR A 582 -12.88 -5.09 -17.01
N LYS A 583 -13.48 -4.21 -17.81
CA LYS A 583 -14.32 -4.54 -18.97
C LYS A 583 -15.39 -5.58 -18.65
N THR A 584 -16.22 -5.37 -17.63
CA THR A 584 -17.26 -6.34 -17.23
C THR A 584 -18.67 -5.77 -17.27
N ARG A 585 -19.66 -6.63 -17.46
CA ARG A 585 -21.08 -6.31 -17.30
C ARG A 585 -21.71 -7.13 -16.18
N ASN A 586 -22.58 -6.53 -15.38
CA ASN A 586 -23.41 -7.20 -14.37
C ASN A 586 -22.64 -7.87 -13.21
N ALA A 587 -21.43 -7.42 -12.90
CA ALA A 587 -20.64 -7.99 -11.82
C ALA A 587 -21.23 -7.68 -10.43
N VAL A 588 -21.10 -8.62 -9.49
CA VAL A 588 -21.57 -8.52 -8.11
C VAL A 588 -20.44 -8.81 -7.14
N ILE A 589 -20.10 -7.82 -6.32
CA ILE A 589 -19.12 -7.90 -5.25
C ILE A 589 -19.85 -7.70 -3.93
N SER A 590 -20.14 -8.78 -3.22
CA SER A 590 -21.05 -8.72 -2.07
C SER A 590 -20.57 -9.43 -0.80
N GLY A 591 -20.68 -8.79 0.36
CA GLY A 591 -20.36 -9.44 1.64
C GLY A 591 -18.88 -9.78 1.79
N ASN A 592 -17.98 -9.05 1.13
CA ASN A 592 -16.54 -9.31 1.23
C ASN A 592 -15.89 -8.41 2.28
N THR A 593 -14.77 -8.88 2.81
CA THR A 593 -13.85 -8.09 3.64
C THR A 593 -12.57 -7.84 2.84
N VAL A 594 -12.26 -6.57 2.56
CA VAL A 594 -11.07 -6.16 1.79
C VAL A 594 -10.25 -5.19 2.61
N ILE A 595 -9.11 -5.66 3.13
CA ILE A 595 -8.36 -4.98 4.17
C ILE A 595 -6.87 -4.85 3.89
N ASN A 596 -6.31 -3.71 4.32
CA ASN A 596 -4.87 -3.46 4.37
C ASN A 596 -4.13 -3.62 3.02
N THR A 597 -4.81 -3.38 1.90
CA THR A 597 -4.16 -3.40 0.57
C THR A 597 -3.30 -2.15 0.43
N TYR A 598 -2.05 -2.31 -0.03
CA TYR A 598 -1.24 -1.18 -0.50
C TYR A 598 -1.73 -0.73 -1.89
N GLY A 599 -2.86 -0.02 -1.94
CA GLY A 599 -3.55 0.36 -3.17
C GLY A 599 -5.04 0.55 -2.93
N THR A 600 -5.83 0.50 -4.00
CA THR A 600 -7.29 0.52 -3.92
C THR A 600 -7.84 -0.81 -3.40
N GLY A 601 -8.87 -0.78 -2.55
CA GLY A 601 -9.52 -1.98 -2.05
C GLY A 601 -10.27 -2.74 -3.15
N ILE A 602 -11.36 -2.15 -3.64
CA ILE A 602 -12.19 -2.68 -4.74
C ILE A 602 -12.15 -1.70 -5.91
N TRP A 603 -11.64 -2.11 -7.06
CA TRP A 603 -11.46 -1.25 -8.22
C TRP A 603 -12.13 -1.85 -9.46
N PHE A 604 -13.11 -1.14 -10.01
CA PHE A 604 -13.60 -1.36 -11.36
C PHE A 604 -13.00 -0.33 -12.30
N ASP A 605 -12.48 -0.78 -13.42
CA ASP A 605 -11.79 0.05 -14.39
C ASP A 605 -12.23 -0.34 -15.82
N GLU A 606 -11.91 0.50 -16.79
CA GLU A 606 -12.05 0.23 -18.23
C GLU A 606 -13.41 -0.34 -18.65
N SER A 607 -14.41 0.52 -18.88
CA SER A 607 -15.69 0.17 -19.52
C SER A 607 -16.52 -0.90 -18.79
N SER A 608 -16.57 -0.82 -17.46
CA SER A 608 -17.39 -1.73 -16.65
C SER A 608 -18.80 -1.16 -16.39
N VAL A 609 -19.85 -1.96 -16.54
CA VAL A 609 -21.25 -1.49 -16.45
C VAL A 609 -22.20 -2.42 -15.70
N ASN A 610 -23.21 -1.82 -15.06
CA ASN A 610 -24.20 -2.50 -14.23
C ASN A 610 -23.57 -3.27 -13.06
N ILE A 611 -22.70 -2.58 -12.33
CA ILE A 611 -21.90 -3.15 -11.24
C ILE A 611 -22.68 -3.05 -9.92
N ARG A 612 -22.61 -4.09 -9.07
CA ARG A 612 -23.15 -4.05 -7.70
C ARG A 612 -22.05 -4.32 -6.69
N ILE A 613 -21.75 -3.34 -5.84
CA ILE A 613 -20.79 -3.44 -4.74
C ILE A 613 -21.58 -3.27 -3.45
N VAL A 614 -21.91 -4.39 -2.79
CA VAL A 614 -22.93 -4.40 -1.74
C VAL A 614 -22.50 -5.11 -0.46
N GLY A 615 -22.68 -4.48 0.71
CA GLY A 615 -22.49 -5.19 1.97
C GLY A 615 -21.03 -5.52 2.29
N ASN A 616 -20.07 -4.82 1.69
CA ASN A 616 -18.65 -5.10 1.91
C ASN A 616 -18.09 -4.29 3.08
N THR A 617 -17.07 -4.84 3.74
CA THR A 617 -16.21 -4.12 4.69
C THR A 617 -14.87 -3.84 4.02
N VAL A 618 -14.53 -2.58 3.84
CA VAL A 618 -13.34 -2.15 3.10
C VAL A 618 -12.53 -1.18 3.96
N THR A 619 -11.41 -1.66 4.52
CA THR A 619 -10.73 -0.95 5.62
C THR A 619 -9.22 -0.93 5.49
N GLY A 620 -8.60 0.22 5.74
CA GLY A 620 -7.14 0.32 5.91
C GLY A 620 -6.33 0.15 4.62
N ASN A 621 -6.99 0.21 3.46
CA ASN A 621 -6.31 0.27 2.16
C ASN A 621 -5.68 1.65 1.97
N THR A 622 -4.55 1.77 1.27
CA THR A 622 -3.80 3.04 1.22
C THR A 622 -4.35 4.07 0.23
N GLU A 623 -5.07 3.64 -0.80
CA GLU A 623 -5.68 4.54 -1.80
C GLU A 623 -7.19 4.66 -1.61
N ALA A 624 -8.00 4.44 -2.65
CA ALA A 624 -9.45 4.42 -2.49
C ALA A 624 -9.91 3.15 -1.78
N GLY A 625 -10.94 3.24 -0.95
CA GLY A 625 -11.65 2.06 -0.48
C GLY A 625 -12.32 1.35 -1.66
N ILE A 626 -13.23 2.06 -2.33
CA ILE A 626 -13.94 1.60 -3.52
C ILE A 626 -13.70 2.60 -4.65
N GLU A 627 -13.35 2.13 -5.84
CA GLU A 627 -13.15 2.95 -7.03
C GLU A 627 -13.89 2.38 -8.24
N THR A 628 -14.53 3.28 -8.99
CA THR A 628 -15.07 2.98 -10.31
C THR A 628 -14.55 4.01 -11.30
N GLU A 629 -13.70 3.57 -12.22
CA GLU A 629 -13.05 4.36 -13.24
C GLU A 629 -13.59 3.98 -14.64
N LEU A 630 -13.81 4.97 -15.51
CA LEU A 630 -14.22 4.78 -16.91
C LEU A 630 -15.43 3.82 -17.06
N SER A 631 -16.39 3.93 -16.14
CA SER A 631 -17.45 2.95 -15.93
C SER A 631 -18.83 3.63 -15.85
N ASP A 632 -19.93 2.88 -15.94
CA ASP A 632 -21.26 3.48 -15.91
C ASP A 632 -22.29 2.53 -15.27
N THR A 633 -23.38 3.06 -14.71
CA THR A 633 -24.46 2.30 -14.07
C THR A 633 -23.96 1.39 -12.96
N MET A 634 -23.97 1.89 -11.71
CA MET A 634 -23.49 1.11 -10.56
C MET A 634 -24.37 1.31 -9.33
N THR A 635 -24.45 0.28 -8.50
CA THR A 635 -25.01 0.35 -7.14
C THR A 635 -23.90 0.06 -6.14
N ILE A 636 -23.51 1.07 -5.37
CA ILE A 636 -22.55 0.97 -4.26
C ILE A 636 -23.36 1.16 -2.99
N ALA A 637 -23.77 0.07 -2.35
CA ALA A 637 -24.71 0.16 -1.25
C ALA A 637 -24.37 -0.71 -0.05
N ASN A 638 -24.79 -0.27 1.13
CA ASN A 638 -24.64 -1.07 2.35
C ASN A 638 -23.17 -1.41 2.72
N ASN A 639 -22.19 -0.65 2.24
CA ASN A 639 -20.77 -0.91 2.54
C ASN A 639 -20.31 -0.12 3.77
N THR A 640 -19.36 -0.69 4.51
CA THR A 640 -18.57 0.05 5.51
C THR A 640 -17.18 0.29 4.93
N VAL A 641 -16.80 1.55 4.75
CA VAL A 641 -15.56 1.97 4.11
C VAL A 641 -14.78 2.91 5.03
N THR A 642 -13.58 2.50 5.47
CA THR A 642 -12.82 3.27 6.45
C THR A 642 -11.33 3.34 6.17
N GLY A 643 -10.72 4.50 6.44
CA GLY A 643 -9.30 4.72 6.14
C GLY A 643 -9.04 5.01 4.66
N GLY A 644 -7.77 4.93 4.25
CA GLY A 644 -7.31 5.25 2.89
C GLY A 644 -7.35 6.72 2.55
N LYS A 645 -6.99 7.10 1.32
CA LYS A 645 -7.09 8.50 0.88
C LYS A 645 -8.52 8.91 0.61
N THR A 646 -9.23 8.08 -0.15
CA THR A 646 -10.62 8.32 -0.51
C THR A 646 -11.49 7.15 -0.06
N GLY A 647 -12.68 7.42 0.47
CA GLY A 647 -13.63 6.34 0.78
C GLY A 647 -14.15 5.69 -0.51
N ILE A 648 -14.98 6.42 -1.26
CA ILE A 648 -15.52 5.99 -2.56
C ILE A 648 -15.13 6.99 -3.64
N TYR A 649 -14.54 6.51 -4.73
CA TYR A 649 -14.11 7.33 -5.86
C TYR A 649 -14.81 6.94 -7.17
N LEU A 650 -15.51 7.87 -7.79
CA LEU A 650 -16.02 7.75 -9.16
C LEU A 650 -15.20 8.65 -10.08
N PHE A 651 -14.51 8.06 -11.05
CA PHE A 651 -13.67 8.78 -11.99
C PHE A 651 -14.11 8.54 -13.44
N ASN A 652 -14.51 9.60 -14.15
CA ASN A 652 -15.14 9.46 -15.47
C ASN A 652 -16.29 8.43 -15.47
N ALA A 653 -17.07 8.40 -14.38
CA ALA A 653 -18.08 7.37 -14.18
C ALA A 653 -19.46 7.97 -13.85
N GLY A 654 -20.53 7.43 -14.46
CA GLY A 654 -21.87 8.02 -14.40
C GLY A 654 -22.99 7.02 -14.07
N ASN A 655 -24.19 7.52 -13.76
CA ASN A 655 -25.35 6.73 -13.34
C ASN A 655 -25.09 5.91 -12.06
N GLY A 656 -24.37 6.51 -11.10
CA GLY A 656 -24.02 5.86 -9.83
C GLY A 656 -25.09 6.01 -8.75
N LYS A 657 -25.43 4.92 -8.07
CA LYS A 657 -26.28 4.90 -6.87
C LYS A 657 -25.43 4.53 -5.66
N ILE A 658 -25.07 5.53 -4.85
CA ILE A 658 -24.28 5.39 -3.62
C ILE A 658 -25.22 5.49 -2.43
N TYR A 659 -25.66 4.34 -1.89
CA TYR A 659 -26.75 4.26 -0.92
C TYR A 659 -26.36 3.58 0.39
N ASN A 660 -26.78 4.11 1.54
CA ASN A 660 -26.71 3.35 2.79
C ASN A 660 -25.31 2.86 3.18
N ASN A 661 -24.26 3.59 2.82
CA ASN A 661 -22.89 3.27 3.20
C ASN A 661 -22.50 3.99 4.50
N ARG A 662 -21.54 3.42 5.22
CA ARG A 662 -20.85 4.04 6.36
C ARG A 662 -19.43 4.39 5.93
N LEU A 663 -19.07 5.67 5.97
CA LEU A 663 -17.76 6.17 5.53
C LEU A 663 -17.06 6.95 6.64
N GLY A 664 -15.76 6.76 6.84
CA GLY A 664 -15.01 7.59 7.79
C GLY A 664 -13.52 7.29 7.88
N GLY A 665 -12.75 8.26 8.37
CA GLY A 665 -11.30 8.10 8.58
C GLY A 665 -10.44 8.07 7.33
N SER A 666 -11.00 8.35 6.13
CA SER A 666 -10.21 8.59 4.92
C SER A 666 -9.38 9.87 5.08
N SER A 667 -8.21 9.99 4.45
CA SER A 667 -7.26 11.10 4.64
C SER A 667 -7.49 12.31 3.73
N ASP A 668 -8.38 12.20 2.74
CA ASP A 668 -8.64 13.26 1.77
C ASP A 668 -10.15 13.51 1.68
N GLN A 669 -10.88 12.61 1.02
CA GLN A 669 -12.34 12.73 0.84
C GLN A 669 -13.11 11.47 1.27
N GLY A 670 -14.33 11.66 1.76
CA GLY A 670 -15.27 10.55 1.97
C GLY A 670 -15.73 9.95 0.64
N ILE A 671 -16.34 10.79 -0.21
CA ILE A 671 -16.70 10.46 -1.59
C ILE A 671 -16.06 11.50 -2.51
N TRP A 672 -15.36 11.03 -3.53
CA TRP A 672 -14.86 11.88 -4.60
C TRP A 672 -15.55 11.52 -5.91
N LEU A 673 -16.11 12.53 -6.57
CA LEU A 673 -16.63 12.45 -7.93
C LEU A 673 -15.74 13.34 -8.80
N SER A 674 -15.04 12.75 -9.76
CA SER A 674 -14.18 13.53 -10.65
C SER A 674 -14.23 13.06 -12.09
N GLN A 675 -13.78 13.92 -13.00
CA GLN A 675 -13.56 13.55 -14.38
C GLN A 675 -12.36 14.29 -14.98
N ASN A 676 -11.82 13.73 -16.06
CA ASN A 676 -10.83 14.36 -16.92
C ASN A 676 -11.33 14.42 -18.39
N GLY A 677 -10.42 14.67 -19.34
CA GLY A 677 -10.73 14.81 -20.77
C GLY A 677 -11.09 13.52 -21.52
N ARG A 678 -10.83 12.33 -20.95
CA ARG A 678 -11.05 11.06 -21.66
C ARG A 678 -12.53 10.86 -21.96
N ARG A 679 -12.83 10.41 -23.18
CA ARG A 679 -14.20 10.12 -23.65
C ARG A 679 -14.18 8.83 -24.43
N GLN A 680 -15.21 8.01 -24.21
CA GLN A 680 -15.25 6.71 -24.87
C GLN A 680 -15.33 6.85 -26.40
N ALA A 681 -15.95 7.91 -26.93
CA ALA A 681 -15.97 8.21 -28.36
C ALA A 681 -14.58 8.43 -29.00
N ASN A 682 -13.55 8.72 -28.21
CA ASN A 682 -12.18 8.82 -28.72
C ASN A 682 -11.51 7.44 -28.76
N ALA A 683 -11.49 6.82 -29.93
CA ALA A 683 -10.90 5.49 -30.15
C ALA A 683 -9.39 5.40 -29.88
N SER A 684 -8.70 6.53 -29.68
CA SER A 684 -7.27 6.53 -29.33
C SER A 684 -6.99 6.41 -27.83
N GLU A 685 -7.99 6.64 -26.99
CA GLU A 685 -7.88 6.45 -25.55
C GLU A 685 -7.83 4.95 -25.22
N PRO A 686 -7.10 4.54 -24.18
CA PRO A 686 -7.19 3.16 -23.69
C PRO A 686 -8.44 2.95 -22.82
N GLY A 687 -8.81 1.68 -22.64
CA GLY A 687 -9.88 1.27 -21.72
C GLY A 687 -11.21 0.89 -22.38
N HIS A 688 -11.29 0.90 -23.71
CA HIS A 688 -12.46 0.38 -24.42
C HIS A 688 -12.61 -1.13 -24.21
N ASP A 689 -13.85 -1.57 -24.07
CA ASP A 689 -14.19 -2.98 -24.21
C ASP A 689 -14.35 -3.32 -25.70
N PRO A 690 -13.46 -4.13 -26.30
CA PRO A 690 -13.48 -4.44 -27.73
C PRO A 690 -14.72 -5.24 -28.15
N ARG A 691 -15.54 -5.71 -27.20
CA ARG A 691 -16.78 -6.44 -27.46
C ARG A 691 -17.96 -5.52 -27.81
N TYR A 692 -17.80 -4.20 -27.66
CA TYR A 692 -18.83 -3.18 -27.88
C TYR A 692 -18.38 -2.13 -28.90
N PRO A 693 -19.30 -1.43 -29.57
CA PRO A 693 -18.96 -0.38 -30.54
C PRO A 693 -18.25 0.81 -29.88
N ILE A 694 -17.62 1.65 -30.72
CA ILE A 694 -17.08 2.95 -30.32
C ILE A 694 -17.87 4.06 -31.05
N PRO A 695 -18.63 4.93 -30.35
CA PRO A 695 -18.82 4.88 -28.91
C PRO A 695 -19.74 3.76 -28.42
N ASP A 696 -19.52 3.26 -27.20
CA ASP A 696 -20.44 2.40 -26.49
C ASP A 696 -21.45 3.30 -25.77
N PRO A 697 -22.72 3.34 -26.21
CA PRO A 697 -23.71 4.25 -25.63
C PRO A 697 -24.03 3.93 -24.17
N THR A 698 -23.70 2.73 -23.69
CA THR A 698 -23.95 2.31 -22.31
C THR A 698 -22.83 2.73 -21.35
N CYS A 699 -21.66 3.15 -21.85
CA CYS A 699 -20.50 3.50 -21.04
C CYS A 699 -19.71 4.68 -21.64
N PRO A 700 -20.23 5.92 -21.59
CA PRO A 700 -19.64 7.05 -22.29
C PRO A 700 -18.36 7.64 -21.65
N TRP A 701 -18.00 7.19 -20.44
CA TRP A 701 -16.94 7.75 -19.59
C TRP A 701 -17.17 9.20 -19.18
N ILE A 702 -18.37 9.49 -18.66
CA ILE A 702 -18.80 10.83 -18.27
C ILE A 702 -19.35 10.78 -16.86
N LEU A 703 -18.88 11.68 -16.00
CA LEU A 703 -19.46 11.86 -14.67
C LEU A 703 -20.82 12.56 -14.78
N ARG A 704 -21.89 11.83 -14.49
CA ARG A 704 -23.27 12.35 -14.48
C ARG A 704 -24.21 11.47 -13.68
N ASN A 705 -25.37 12.01 -13.29
CA ASN A 705 -26.49 11.24 -12.75
C ASN A 705 -26.12 10.40 -11.51
N VAL A 706 -25.41 11.00 -10.56
CA VAL A 706 -25.00 10.29 -9.33
C VAL A 706 -25.95 10.63 -8.19
N GLN A 707 -26.38 9.61 -7.46
CA GLN A 707 -27.23 9.73 -6.28
C GLN A 707 -26.43 9.29 -5.06
N ILE A 708 -26.27 10.19 -4.08
CA ILE A 708 -25.62 9.94 -2.79
C ILE A 708 -26.71 10.04 -1.74
N VAL A 709 -27.20 8.89 -1.28
CA VAL A 709 -28.43 8.82 -0.48
C VAL A 709 -28.28 7.94 0.76
N ASN A 710 -28.83 8.38 1.89
CA ASN A 710 -28.88 7.59 3.13
C ASN A 710 -27.51 7.13 3.67
N ASN A 711 -26.40 7.76 3.30
CA ASN A 711 -25.08 7.41 3.80
C ASN A 711 -24.81 8.09 5.16
N SER A 712 -23.90 7.51 5.93
CA SER A 712 -23.38 8.05 7.19
C SER A 712 -21.92 8.42 7.01
N PHE A 713 -21.56 9.67 7.29
CA PHE A 713 -20.22 10.23 7.08
C PHE A 713 -19.59 10.62 8.42
N GLY A 714 -18.74 9.74 8.95
CA GLY A 714 -17.80 10.08 10.03
C GLY A 714 -16.72 11.04 9.57
N GLU A 715 -16.03 11.65 10.54
CA GLU A 715 -14.92 12.58 10.31
C GLU A 715 -13.96 12.12 9.18
N ALA A 716 -13.72 13.04 8.24
CA ALA A 716 -12.70 13.02 7.20
C ALA A 716 -11.93 14.36 7.24
N PRO A 717 -10.67 14.46 6.80
CA PRO A 717 -9.85 15.65 7.05
C PRO A 717 -10.05 16.78 6.03
N THR A 718 -10.68 16.55 4.86
CA THR A 718 -10.97 17.64 3.90
C THR A 718 -12.46 17.82 3.67
N ASP A 719 -13.09 16.91 2.92
CA ASP A 719 -14.49 17.03 2.49
C ASP A 719 -15.19 15.67 2.56
N HIS A 720 -16.41 15.61 3.10
CA HIS A 720 -17.21 14.38 3.07
C HIS A 720 -17.58 14.00 1.64
N ILE A 721 -17.91 14.98 0.80
CA ILE A 721 -18.19 14.80 -0.62
C ILE A 721 -17.43 15.89 -1.40
N MET A 722 -16.70 15.50 -2.43
CA MET A 722 -16.09 16.43 -3.39
C MET A 722 -16.55 16.11 -4.81
N VAL A 723 -16.99 17.13 -5.54
CA VAL A 723 -17.35 17.03 -6.96
C VAL A 723 -16.52 18.01 -7.75
N LEU A 724 -15.64 17.52 -8.63
CA LEU A 724 -14.74 18.37 -9.41
C LEU A 724 -14.43 17.76 -10.78
N ASP A 725 -14.81 18.46 -11.85
CA ASP A 725 -14.15 18.28 -13.14
C ASP A 725 -12.75 18.87 -13.08
N LYS A 726 -11.75 18.06 -13.41
CA LYS A 726 -10.33 18.44 -13.33
C LYS A 726 -9.78 18.96 -14.64
N ALA A 727 -10.50 18.81 -15.75
CA ALA A 727 -9.94 19.07 -17.08
C ALA A 727 -10.89 19.72 -18.08
N THR A 728 -12.19 19.43 -18.04
CA THR A 728 -13.11 19.81 -19.14
C THR A 728 -13.97 21.03 -18.88
N ASN A 729 -13.74 21.77 -17.77
CA ASN A 729 -14.47 22.98 -17.40
C ASN A 729 -15.98 22.79 -17.22
N VAL A 730 -16.43 21.56 -16.99
CA VAL A 730 -17.83 21.23 -16.72
C VAL A 730 -18.10 21.47 -15.24
N GLY A 731 -18.94 22.46 -14.94
CA GLY A 731 -19.34 22.75 -13.56
C GLY A 731 -20.20 21.64 -12.97
N ALA A 732 -20.05 21.40 -11.67
CA ALA A 732 -20.78 20.34 -10.95
C ALA A 732 -22.31 20.50 -11.05
N ASP A 733 -22.81 21.73 -11.23
CA ASP A 733 -24.24 22.03 -11.45
C ASP A 733 -24.83 21.35 -12.69
N SER A 734 -24.00 21.00 -13.68
CA SER A 734 -24.45 20.32 -14.90
C SER A 734 -24.37 18.79 -14.84
N MET A 735 -23.81 18.23 -13.75
CA MET A 735 -23.56 16.79 -13.63
C MET A 735 -24.76 16.00 -13.07
N ASN A 736 -25.87 16.66 -12.72
CA ASN A 736 -27.08 16.02 -12.16
C ASN A 736 -26.78 15.11 -10.94
N ILE A 737 -26.19 15.70 -9.90
CA ILE A 737 -25.85 15.00 -8.65
C ILE A 737 -26.97 15.23 -7.62
N THR A 738 -27.37 14.19 -6.89
CA THR A 738 -28.35 14.26 -5.80
C THR A 738 -27.69 13.89 -4.48
N ILE A 739 -27.89 14.71 -3.44
CA ILE A 739 -27.36 14.48 -2.08
C ILE A 739 -28.52 14.58 -1.09
N ASN A 740 -29.10 13.44 -0.68
CA ASN A 740 -30.34 13.44 0.10
C ASN A 740 -30.39 12.35 1.17
N GLY A 741 -31.02 12.62 2.31
CA GLY A 741 -31.18 11.67 3.42
C GLY A 741 -29.90 11.20 4.09
N ASN A 742 -28.75 11.85 3.83
CA ASN A 742 -27.49 11.47 4.45
C ASN A 742 -27.36 12.06 5.85
N LEU A 743 -26.54 11.43 6.69
CA LEU A 743 -26.13 11.93 8.00
C LEU A 743 -24.64 12.27 7.96
N PHE A 744 -24.32 13.53 8.26
CA PHE A 744 -22.94 14.03 8.29
C PHE A 744 -22.44 14.25 9.71
N SER A 745 -21.14 14.05 9.93
CA SER A 745 -20.46 14.63 11.07
C SER A 745 -20.52 16.16 10.97
N LYS A 746 -20.89 16.83 12.06
CA LYS A 746 -20.97 18.29 12.06
C LYS A 746 -19.59 18.92 12.02
N LYS A 747 -19.41 19.90 11.14
CA LYS A 747 -18.25 20.80 11.19
C LYS A 747 -18.37 21.76 12.36
N VAL A 748 -17.48 21.65 13.34
CA VAL A 748 -17.44 22.54 14.53
C VAL A 748 -16.19 23.43 14.50
N SER A 749 -15.11 22.93 13.89
CA SER A 749 -13.80 23.57 13.79
C SER A 749 -13.28 23.58 12.34
N ALA A 750 -12.21 24.33 12.10
CA ALA A 750 -11.58 24.39 10.78
C ALA A 750 -11.02 23.04 10.33
N SER A 751 -10.56 22.19 11.26
CA SER A 751 -10.00 20.86 11.01
C SER A 751 -11.05 19.77 10.74
N ASP A 752 -12.32 20.02 11.07
CA ASP A 752 -13.41 19.08 10.73
C ASP A 752 -13.71 19.12 9.22
N SER A 753 -14.29 18.06 8.67
CA SER A 753 -14.68 18.00 7.26
C SER A 753 -15.61 19.15 6.87
N ASN A 754 -15.49 19.67 5.66
CA ASN A 754 -16.66 20.28 5.04
C ASN A 754 -17.62 19.19 4.57
N LEU A 755 -18.91 19.49 4.49
CA LEU A 755 -19.90 18.52 4.04
C LEU A 755 -19.83 18.31 2.54
N LEU A 756 -19.56 19.38 1.78
CA LEU A 756 -19.51 19.34 0.33
C LEU A 756 -18.53 20.37 -0.24
N ALA A 757 -17.64 19.92 -1.13
CA ALA A 757 -16.88 20.78 -2.04
C ALA A 757 -17.45 20.66 -3.47
N TRP A 758 -17.77 21.81 -4.07
CA TRP A 758 -18.52 21.90 -5.33
C TRP A 758 -17.73 22.64 -6.41
N GLY A 759 -17.41 21.95 -7.49
CA GLY A 759 -16.60 22.44 -8.61
C GLY A 759 -17.35 23.42 -9.53
N GLY A 760 -16.63 24.47 -9.96
CA GLY A 760 -17.07 25.43 -10.97
C GLY A 760 -16.65 25.06 -12.40
N THR A 761 -16.83 25.99 -13.34
CA THR A 761 -16.52 25.81 -14.77
C THR A 761 -15.08 26.18 -15.14
N ASN A 762 -14.16 26.13 -14.18
CA ASN A 762 -12.76 26.54 -14.35
C ASN A 762 -11.79 25.50 -13.74
N ASN A 763 -12.24 24.26 -13.58
CA ASN A 763 -11.50 23.16 -12.95
C ASN A 763 -11.06 23.46 -11.50
N GLN A 764 -11.77 24.34 -10.80
CA GLN A 764 -11.51 24.68 -9.39
C GLN A 764 -12.77 24.50 -8.55
N ILE A 765 -12.58 24.35 -7.23
CA ILE A 765 -13.68 24.37 -6.27
C ILE A 765 -14.25 25.79 -6.19
N ALA A 766 -15.52 25.95 -6.59
CA ALA A 766 -16.21 27.23 -6.57
C ALA A 766 -16.83 27.53 -5.20
N SER A 767 -17.27 26.51 -4.48
CA SER A 767 -17.86 26.67 -3.14
C SER A 767 -17.62 25.46 -2.26
N ARG A 768 -17.55 25.70 -0.94
CA ARG A 768 -17.58 24.66 0.08
C ARG A 768 -18.74 24.92 1.03
N MET A 769 -19.54 23.90 1.28
CA MET A 769 -20.66 23.93 2.20
C MET A 769 -20.28 23.18 3.48
N THR A 770 -20.51 23.85 4.60
CA THR A 770 -20.09 23.44 5.94
C THR A 770 -21.25 23.03 6.82
N SER A 771 -22.49 23.17 6.37
CA SER A 771 -23.70 22.77 7.10
C SER A 771 -24.80 22.23 6.19
N VAL A 772 -25.67 21.42 6.77
CA VAL A 772 -26.89 20.91 6.11
C VAL A 772 -27.82 22.05 5.64
N ALA A 773 -27.83 23.18 6.36
CA ALA A 773 -28.60 24.36 5.96
C ALA A 773 -28.12 24.90 4.61
N GLN A 774 -26.80 24.92 4.37
CA GLN A 774 -26.23 25.34 3.09
C GLN A 774 -26.51 24.32 1.97
N LEU A 775 -26.47 23.01 2.26
CA LEU A 775 -26.90 21.99 1.30
C LEU A 775 -28.37 22.21 0.88
N SER A 776 -29.24 22.48 1.86
CA SER A 776 -30.67 22.74 1.62
C SER A 776 -30.89 24.05 0.85
N ALA A 777 -30.06 25.06 1.07
CA ALA A 777 -30.10 26.32 0.32
C ALA A 777 -29.61 26.15 -1.12
N LYS A 778 -28.62 25.28 -1.36
CA LYS A 778 -28.17 24.92 -2.72
C LYS A 778 -29.27 24.21 -3.49
N ASN A 779 -29.99 23.29 -2.85
CA ASN A 779 -31.12 22.60 -3.43
C ASN A 779 -32.17 22.29 -2.36
N ALA A 780 -33.34 22.91 -2.48
CA ALA A 780 -34.42 22.76 -1.51
C ALA A 780 -34.97 21.33 -1.41
N GLY A 781 -34.66 20.43 -2.35
CA GLY A 781 -35.01 19.01 -2.28
C GLY A 781 -34.01 18.15 -1.49
N TRP A 782 -32.82 18.68 -1.16
CA TRP A 782 -31.81 17.96 -0.38
C TRP A 782 -32.09 18.10 1.11
N ARG A 783 -32.65 17.05 1.71
CA ARG A 783 -32.97 16.94 3.13
C ARG A 783 -31.98 15.99 3.78
N ASN A 784 -30.94 16.54 4.40
CA ASN A 784 -29.90 15.77 5.08
C ASN A 784 -29.93 16.07 6.58
N ALA A 785 -29.19 15.30 7.36
CA ALA A 785 -28.99 15.48 8.79
C ALA A 785 -27.49 15.69 9.10
N GLU A 786 -27.22 16.34 10.22
CA GLU A 786 -25.87 16.46 10.79
C GLU A 786 -25.92 16.14 12.29
N SER A 787 -24.86 15.55 12.83
CA SER A 787 -24.74 15.26 14.26
C SER A 787 -24.69 16.54 15.11
N ALA A 788 -24.85 16.44 16.43
CA ALA A 788 -24.77 17.61 17.31
C ALA A 788 -23.35 18.20 17.41
N THR A 789 -22.33 17.34 17.30
CA THR A 789 -20.90 17.64 17.42
C THR A 789 -20.13 16.97 16.28
N SER A 790 -18.86 17.35 16.08
CA SER A 790 -17.93 16.53 15.28
C SER A 790 -17.83 15.13 15.91
N THR A 791 -18.05 14.10 15.10
CA THR A 791 -18.25 12.73 15.55
C THR A 791 -17.56 11.75 14.58
N ALA A 792 -16.65 10.92 15.10
CA ALA A 792 -16.09 9.80 14.35
C ALA A 792 -17.17 8.78 13.94
N LEU A 793 -16.92 7.99 12.89
CA LEU A 793 -17.90 7.06 12.31
C LEU A 793 -18.53 6.10 13.33
N ALA A 794 -17.74 5.60 14.29
CA ALA A 794 -18.25 4.69 15.33
C ALA A 794 -19.34 5.36 16.20
N GLY A 795 -19.16 6.64 16.55
CA GLY A 795 -20.16 7.42 17.28
C GLY A 795 -21.37 7.77 16.43
N LEU A 796 -21.18 8.08 15.14
CA LEU A 796 -22.28 8.35 14.23
C LEU A 796 -23.16 7.13 13.97
N THR A 797 -22.54 5.95 13.90
CA THR A 797 -23.23 4.67 13.71
C THR A 797 -24.28 4.44 14.81
N THR A 798 -24.00 4.83 16.06
CA THR A 798 -24.96 4.67 17.16
C THR A 798 -26.10 5.70 17.10
N GLN A 799 -25.92 6.80 16.35
CA GLN A 799 -26.89 7.88 16.21
C GLN A 799 -27.81 7.74 14.99
N GLU A 800 -27.47 6.89 14.00
CA GLU A 800 -28.21 6.76 12.72
C GLU A 800 -29.74 6.61 12.90
N SER A 801 -30.17 5.81 13.89
CA SER A 801 -31.58 5.56 14.16
C SER A 801 -32.35 6.82 14.59
N ALA A 802 -31.70 7.74 15.30
CA ALA A 802 -32.29 9.01 15.74
C ALA A 802 -32.60 9.97 14.58
N PHE A 803 -31.94 9.78 13.43
CA PHE A 803 -32.11 10.58 12.22
C PHE A 803 -32.92 9.88 11.13
N SER A 804 -33.60 8.78 11.46
CA SER A 804 -34.39 7.98 10.51
C SER A 804 -35.49 8.75 9.79
N SER A 805 -35.98 9.87 10.35
CA SER A 805 -36.96 10.75 9.69
C SER A 805 -36.44 11.42 8.42
N PHE A 806 -35.11 11.55 8.27
CA PHE A 806 -34.46 12.09 7.07
C PHE A 806 -34.23 11.03 6.00
N ALA A 807 -34.32 9.74 6.34
CA ALA A 807 -34.05 8.66 5.41
C ALA A 807 -35.03 8.66 4.22
N VAL A 808 -34.47 8.54 3.02
CA VAL A 808 -35.20 8.41 1.77
C VAL A 808 -35.60 6.95 1.57
N ALA A 809 -36.80 6.73 1.03
CA ALA A 809 -37.31 5.41 0.71
C ALA A 809 -36.43 4.76 -0.38
N LEU A 810 -35.97 3.52 -0.15
CA LEU A 810 -35.16 2.82 -1.13
C LEU A 810 -35.94 2.49 -2.41
N PRO A 811 -35.41 2.83 -3.60
CA PRO A 811 -35.98 2.33 -4.85
C PRO A 811 -35.84 0.80 -4.93
N ALA A 812 -36.73 0.17 -5.70
CA ALA A 812 -36.85 -1.29 -5.73
C ALA A 812 -35.54 -2.01 -6.08
N ASP A 813 -34.74 -1.45 -6.98
CA ASP A 813 -33.49 -2.05 -7.42
C ASP A 813 -32.39 -1.97 -6.35
N VAL A 814 -32.26 -0.85 -5.64
CA VAL A 814 -31.33 -0.72 -4.50
C VAL A 814 -31.78 -1.60 -3.33
N ALA A 815 -33.09 -1.61 -3.02
CA ALA A 815 -33.65 -2.46 -1.97
C ALA A 815 -33.39 -3.95 -2.25
N SER A 816 -33.61 -4.39 -3.50
CA SER A 816 -33.29 -5.75 -3.93
C SER A 816 -31.79 -6.04 -3.83
N ALA A 817 -30.92 -5.08 -4.15
CA ALA A 817 -29.48 -5.28 -4.10
C ALA A 817 -28.98 -5.51 -2.66
N VAL A 818 -29.54 -4.79 -1.68
CA VAL A 818 -29.18 -4.90 -0.25
C VAL A 818 -29.99 -5.95 0.52
N GLY A 819 -30.98 -6.60 -0.11
CA GLY A 819 -31.78 -7.68 0.49
C GLY A 819 -32.90 -7.21 1.41
N VAL A 820 -33.53 -6.06 1.15
CA VAL A 820 -34.64 -5.50 1.94
C VAL A 820 -35.85 -5.15 1.07
N ALA A 821 -37.00 -4.87 1.69
CA ALA A 821 -38.21 -4.48 0.97
C ALA A 821 -38.07 -3.11 0.29
N SER A 822 -38.66 -2.93 -0.90
CA SER A 822 -38.75 -1.61 -1.53
C SER A 822 -39.49 -0.63 -0.63
N GLY A 823 -39.05 0.63 -0.61
CA GLY A 823 -39.61 1.65 0.27
C GLY A 823 -39.02 1.68 1.68
N THR A 824 -38.17 0.70 2.05
CA THR A 824 -37.46 0.70 3.33
C THR A 824 -36.68 1.99 3.51
N LYS A 825 -36.71 2.56 4.72
CA LYS A 825 -36.04 3.81 5.11
C LYS A 825 -35.06 3.54 6.24
N LYS A 826 -33.77 3.78 5.99
CA LYS A 826 -32.68 3.67 6.98
C LYS A 826 -31.53 4.56 6.53
N ILE A 827 -30.78 5.14 7.48
CA ILE A 827 -29.48 5.77 7.22
C ILE A 827 -28.38 4.78 7.63
N GLY A 828 -27.28 4.74 6.87
CA GLY A 828 -26.18 3.81 7.10
C GLY A 828 -26.54 2.38 6.69
N THR A 829 -25.70 1.43 7.09
CA THR A 829 -25.82 0.03 6.66
C THR A 829 -26.96 -0.70 7.39
N PHE A 830 -27.54 -1.70 6.74
CA PHE A 830 -28.58 -2.59 7.26
C PHE A 830 -28.07 -3.50 8.38
#